data_AF-A0A2P7QXT4-F1
#
_entry.id   AF-A0A2P7QXT4-F1
#
_cell.length_a   1.000
_cell.length_b   1.000
_cell.length_c   1.000
_cell.angle_alpha   90.00
_cell.angle_beta   90.00
_cell.angle_gamma   90.00
#
_symmetry.space_group_name_H-M   'P 1'
#
loop_
_entity.id
_entity.type
_entity.pdbx_description
1 polymer ?
#
loop_
_entity_poly.entity_id
_entity_poly.type
_entity_poly.pdbx_seq_one_letter_code
_entity_poly.pdbx_strand_id
1 'polypeptide(L)'
;MDAFIGFNFDKKPQLSALDRLFQQELGAYLQGPGPKGCFIPVTAQTGIGKTYTANALIIEQLLTSIRRQLTGQAAPAGLIYYVTNSVDNVSQTYAALQRLIDTQIIDGQPRFTPAQREQLKQRILYLPAQSAQLLATPPERVTEVLEAFGLSAVQHIAQGWQALQGLKRAAADHPHIAAQLQGPLKERASELYRHIVDGIQARQRKNPVSLQGRTGHALHALLPGERVRTGQAEVLFMTTDKFLQGYQSSRHRIYPIRTLAHCLLIVDEIDKQNEVILRALSEQPSRDLITLARTLYANLDYYQLEASLRYQGVDPLFEPLRQRLRQFADEWQIQYAFNHEGAGLDDKPIRLFSDRTVTHCHSATQRLLLKTHRERQKNVIFGVHKQDSDGIHPQGYRLSQFVNEADWIYRQFLQSMRKAIWRVMGNDNTGDTNGRFQEAVLSVLSHFNLSGFRQDVFTSLDVQLSLSRRKKRYRMAQRSYHDTGLKVVDITREEGVPDTVSCHFHGLPVSPTGLLANMVDAGARILGISATATSPTVIKNFDQSYLRQRLADKYIALTPPQQQLIDDYYHSRRRYAEEGVRIHAHALGPDHQLAIRALERFGQCPVRLPGTVLGQYLGQPATPGDKDYVVRWVSKVLQALTHFAAQPGNRYMMLLLNRTLKPSETSTFIALLENHLAHCGLTACQIFTGLDAGAMSEGLFEEIRYALSTTDDKILVFSTYASIGEGKNPDYPVTRQADKDNLIWVGSGEPEAQVCTDIDTLYLERPSHQLLGHEQSPALDRLVKLHQILSLQDAGWISPDNTANWVFRTLQGSNTPEQLGRYYRTEDYHWLLRKVTEQAVGRMARTAFKRPDIHILVDRELTPVIGSDPRPGHTLSLEYRALVEQFRTERADSELPAAEQRQLNLAILHTRDTLQLIRELLKGIQKGSESDIRNWEALRRQLLCQPTLAQPSGSCPRLYLCPPGGTPYAYQGSLETDADEAGSDSLRFYEQATHPAWVGEQQSGLPLMMQNAIVRRYFEQQGYATQWSPQPYVMTPAAFNNLYKGALGEEAIRALLLHYGFVIEPMPDALYERYDFMLVTADGRRVCVDAKYWRQPGEAPDHAHKAARVREHLNVSRFVFINLFGLPHEPLHTVNDSLIRAPAATASTMMVPGLLHRDSGALLHDHLTGLIEWTGAKP
;
A
#
# COMPACT_ATOMS: atom_id res chain seq x y z
N MET A 1 -14.76 17.79 -34.81
CA MET A 1 -13.39 18.23 -35.15
C MET A 1 -13.40 19.54 -35.88
N ASP A 2 -14.22 19.67 -36.92
CA ASP A 2 -14.29 20.87 -37.76
C ASP A 2 -14.57 22.17 -36.98
N ALA A 3 -15.29 22.08 -35.86
CA ALA A 3 -15.58 23.21 -34.99
C ALA A 3 -14.33 23.85 -34.33
N PHE A 4 -13.19 23.15 -34.31
CA PHE A 4 -11.92 23.63 -33.75
C PHE A 4 -10.90 24.04 -34.83
N ILE A 5 -11.27 24.00 -36.12
CA ILE A 5 -10.42 24.53 -37.20
C ILE A 5 -10.32 26.06 -37.01
N GLY A 6 -9.10 26.58 -36.93
CA GLY A 6 -8.84 28.00 -36.65
C GLY A 6 -8.96 28.40 -35.17
N PHE A 7 -9.19 27.45 -34.25
CA PHE A 7 -9.17 27.74 -32.81
C PHE A 7 -7.76 28.14 -32.34
N ASN A 8 -7.65 29.22 -31.55
CA ASN A 8 -6.38 29.64 -30.97
C ASN A 8 -6.12 28.88 -29.66
N PHE A 9 -5.34 27.80 -29.76
CA PHE A 9 -4.98 26.94 -28.62
C PHE A 9 -4.06 27.59 -27.61
N ASP A 10 -3.37 28.67 -27.96
CA ASP A 10 -2.40 29.35 -27.10
C ASP A 10 -3.09 30.42 -26.21
N LYS A 11 -4.34 30.80 -26.54
CA LYS A 11 -5.17 31.65 -25.67
C LYS A 11 -5.75 30.85 -24.50
N LYS A 12 -5.37 31.25 -23.29
CA LYS A 12 -5.81 30.65 -22.01
C LYS A 12 -6.51 31.69 -21.12
N PRO A 13 -7.43 31.27 -20.24
CA PRO A 13 -7.94 32.14 -19.18
C PRO A 13 -6.80 32.61 -18.27
N GLN A 14 -7.06 33.64 -17.47
CA GLN A 14 -6.13 34.04 -16.40
C GLN A 14 -5.94 32.87 -15.44
N LEU A 15 -4.69 32.42 -15.31
CA LEU A 15 -4.33 31.27 -14.48
C LEU A 15 -4.17 31.70 -13.03
N SER A 16 -4.81 30.98 -12.11
CA SER A 16 -4.46 31.10 -10.69
C SER A 16 -3.04 30.59 -10.44
N ALA A 17 -2.52 30.81 -9.23
CA ALA A 17 -1.22 30.25 -8.84
C ALA A 17 -1.22 28.71 -8.92
N LEU A 18 -2.29 28.07 -8.46
CA LEU A 18 -2.43 26.62 -8.52
C LEU A 18 -2.56 26.10 -9.96
N ASP A 19 -3.23 26.86 -10.84
CA ASP A 19 -3.28 26.54 -12.28
C ASP A 19 -1.90 26.63 -12.92
N ARG A 20 -1.11 27.66 -12.60
CA ARG A 20 0.28 27.80 -13.09
C ARG A 20 1.14 26.63 -12.63
N LEU A 21 1.04 26.23 -11.37
CA LEU A 21 1.74 25.05 -10.86
C LEU A 21 1.42 23.80 -11.68
N PHE A 22 0.14 23.50 -11.91
CA PHE A 22 -0.27 22.27 -12.60
C PHE A 22 0.02 22.32 -14.10
N GLN A 23 -0.17 23.47 -14.74
CA GLN A 23 -0.12 23.58 -16.19
C GLN A 23 1.26 23.96 -16.72
N GLN A 24 2.06 24.70 -15.95
CA GLN A 24 3.37 25.20 -16.39
C GLN A 24 4.49 24.43 -15.70
N GLU A 25 4.57 24.48 -14.37
CA GLU A 25 5.70 23.91 -13.64
C GLU A 25 5.70 22.37 -13.60
N LEU A 26 4.54 21.78 -13.33
CA LEU A 26 4.33 20.33 -13.43
C LEU A 26 3.91 19.89 -14.84
N GLY A 27 3.84 20.85 -15.77
CA GLY A 27 3.37 20.63 -17.12
C GLY A 27 4.17 19.55 -17.87
N ALA A 28 5.48 19.48 -17.66
CA ALA A 28 6.35 18.46 -18.27
C ALA A 28 5.98 17.01 -17.88
N TYR A 29 5.40 16.82 -16.69
CA TYR A 29 4.97 15.50 -16.19
C TYR A 29 3.51 15.22 -16.55
N LEU A 30 2.66 16.26 -16.56
CA LEU A 30 1.21 16.13 -16.73
C LEU A 30 0.75 16.30 -18.18
N GLN A 31 1.44 17.09 -19.01
CA GLN A 31 1.08 17.46 -20.37
C GLN A 31 2.20 17.04 -21.35
N GLY A 32 2.01 15.98 -22.15
CA GLY A 32 3.04 15.58 -23.12
C GLY A 32 3.12 14.08 -23.38
N PRO A 33 3.93 13.65 -24.38
CA PRO A 33 4.37 12.27 -24.55
C PRO A 33 5.50 11.83 -23.57
N GLY A 34 5.87 12.64 -22.57
CA GLY A 34 6.86 12.27 -21.53
C GLY A 34 6.23 12.07 -20.15
N PRO A 35 6.99 11.58 -19.13
CA PRO A 35 8.00 10.51 -19.11
C PRO A 35 7.33 9.12 -18.92
N LYS A 36 8.11 8.08 -18.60
CA LYS A 36 7.57 6.85 -17.96
C LYS A 36 6.74 7.29 -16.74
N GLY A 37 5.66 6.56 -16.39
CA GLY A 37 4.68 6.96 -15.37
C GLY A 37 5.28 7.53 -14.08
N CYS A 38 4.58 8.47 -13.44
CA CYS A 38 5.02 9.22 -12.25
C CYS A 38 3.91 9.38 -11.21
N PHE A 39 4.28 9.70 -9.97
CA PHE A 39 3.37 10.07 -8.88
C PHE A 39 3.73 11.44 -8.32
N ILE A 40 2.74 12.33 -8.27
CA ILE A 40 2.88 13.73 -7.82
C ILE A 40 1.90 13.96 -6.67
N PRO A 41 2.32 13.81 -5.39
CA PRO A 41 1.50 14.17 -4.24
C PRO A 41 1.55 15.68 -4.00
N VAL A 42 0.43 16.35 -4.20
CA VAL A 42 0.26 17.79 -4.00
C VAL A 42 -0.46 18.03 -2.68
N THR A 43 0.27 18.60 -1.72
CA THR A 43 -0.28 19.08 -0.45
C THR A 43 -0.82 20.49 -0.66
N ALA A 44 -2.14 20.64 -0.57
CA ALA A 44 -2.84 21.88 -0.86
C ALA A 44 -4.00 22.08 0.12
N GLN A 45 -4.02 23.21 0.83
CA GLN A 45 -4.98 23.53 1.88
C GLN A 45 -6.43 23.49 1.37
N THR A 46 -7.40 23.26 2.28
CA THR A 46 -8.82 23.23 1.92
C THR A 46 -9.31 24.62 1.47
N GLY A 47 -10.23 24.62 0.50
CA GLY A 47 -10.85 25.85 -0.02
C GLY A 47 -9.99 26.71 -0.96
N ILE A 48 -8.82 26.24 -1.43
CA ILE A 48 -8.03 26.96 -2.45
C ILE A 48 -8.52 26.77 -3.90
N GLY A 49 -9.55 25.95 -4.12
CA GLY A 49 -10.04 25.63 -5.47
C GLY A 49 -9.32 24.46 -6.15
N LYS A 50 -8.93 23.42 -5.38
CA LYS A 50 -8.33 22.17 -5.90
C LYS A 50 -9.14 21.56 -7.06
N THR A 51 -10.44 21.38 -6.84
CA THR A 51 -11.39 20.81 -7.81
C THR A 51 -11.50 21.66 -9.08
N TYR A 52 -11.53 22.99 -8.93
CA TYR A 52 -11.52 23.92 -10.06
C TYR A 52 -10.25 23.75 -10.90
N THR A 53 -9.08 23.72 -10.25
CA THR A 53 -7.78 23.58 -10.91
C THR A 53 -7.67 22.23 -11.64
N ALA A 54 -8.17 21.15 -11.02
CA ALA A 54 -8.25 19.84 -11.68
C ALA A 54 -9.12 19.89 -12.95
N ASN A 55 -10.28 20.54 -12.90
CA ASN A 55 -11.15 20.73 -14.06
C ASN A 55 -10.50 21.60 -15.14
N ALA A 56 -9.80 22.68 -14.75
CA ALA A 56 -9.05 23.52 -15.68
C ALA A 56 -7.95 22.71 -16.39
N LEU A 57 -7.18 21.90 -15.65
CA LEU A 57 -6.19 20.99 -16.22
C LEU A 57 -6.83 20.00 -17.21
N ILE A 58 -7.99 19.43 -16.90
CA ILE A 58 -8.72 18.51 -17.79
C ILE A 58 -9.08 19.20 -19.12
N ILE A 59 -9.58 20.44 -19.08
CA ILE A 59 -9.91 21.21 -20.30
C ILE A 59 -8.65 21.40 -21.16
N GLU A 60 -7.53 21.78 -20.55
CA GLU A 60 -6.27 21.99 -21.28
C GLU A 60 -5.73 20.69 -21.90
N GLN A 61 -5.91 19.54 -21.24
CA GLN A 61 -5.55 18.24 -21.81
C GLN A 61 -6.45 17.85 -22.99
N LEU A 62 -7.77 18.09 -22.89
CA LEU A 62 -8.70 17.88 -24.00
C LEU A 62 -8.33 18.75 -25.20
N LEU A 63 -8.03 20.03 -24.99
CA LEU A 63 -7.60 20.93 -26.06
C LEU A 63 -6.28 20.50 -26.69
N THR A 64 -5.33 20.01 -25.88
CA THR A 64 -4.07 19.44 -26.36
C THR A 64 -4.31 18.20 -27.23
N SER A 65 -5.22 17.32 -26.80
CA SER A 65 -5.65 16.13 -27.56
C SER A 65 -6.26 16.53 -28.91
N ILE A 66 -7.18 17.51 -28.92
CA ILE A 66 -7.80 18.04 -30.14
C ILE A 66 -6.74 18.65 -31.08
N ARG A 67 -5.82 19.47 -30.56
CA ARG A 67 -4.73 20.08 -31.35
C ARG A 67 -3.88 19.03 -32.05
N ARG A 68 -3.53 17.94 -31.36
CA ARG A 68 -2.76 16.82 -31.93
C ARG A 68 -3.52 16.10 -33.03
N GLN A 69 -4.81 15.81 -32.79
CA GLN A 69 -5.68 15.17 -33.77
C GLN A 69 -5.84 16.03 -35.04
N LEU A 70 -5.95 17.35 -34.92
CA LEU A 70 -6.03 18.28 -36.06
C LEU A 70 -4.72 18.40 -36.85
N THR A 71 -3.56 18.28 -36.17
CA THR A 71 -2.23 18.42 -36.78
C THR A 71 -1.65 17.10 -37.30
N GLY A 72 -2.40 16.00 -37.23
CA GLY A 72 -1.95 14.69 -37.71
C GLY A 72 -0.86 14.04 -36.85
N GLN A 73 -0.63 14.51 -35.61
CA GLN A 73 0.33 13.89 -34.71
C GLN A 73 -0.22 12.55 -34.19
N ALA A 74 0.37 11.44 -34.63
CA ALA A 74 -0.15 10.07 -34.51
C ALA A 74 -0.14 9.44 -33.10
N ALA A 75 0.18 10.18 -32.03
CA ALA A 75 0.20 9.61 -30.69
C ALA A 75 -1.21 9.64 -30.06
N PRO A 76 -1.77 8.49 -29.62
CA PRO A 76 -3.07 8.49 -28.93
C PRO A 76 -2.95 9.28 -27.63
N ALA A 77 -3.82 10.26 -27.42
CA ALA A 77 -3.99 10.89 -26.11
C ALA A 77 -4.53 9.81 -25.14
N GLY A 78 -3.77 9.51 -24.08
CA GLY A 78 -4.21 8.55 -23.07
C GLY A 78 -5.45 9.06 -22.33
N LEU A 79 -6.30 8.14 -21.89
CA LEU A 79 -7.51 8.47 -21.12
C LEU A 79 -7.18 9.23 -19.84
N ILE A 80 -8.08 10.14 -19.46
CA ILE A 80 -8.03 10.89 -18.21
C ILE A 80 -9.07 10.34 -17.25
N TYR A 81 -8.63 9.93 -16.08
CA TYR A 81 -9.49 9.44 -15.02
C TYR A 81 -9.48 10.44 -13.87
N TYR A 82 -10.67 10.92 -13.47
CA TYR A 82 -10.87 11.61 -12.21
C TYR A 82 -11.54 10.66 -11.23
N VAL A 83 -10.86 10.39 -10.10
CA VAL A 83 -11.35 9.47 -9.06
C VAL A 83 -11.28 10.09 -7.67
N THR A 84 -12.25 9.70 -6.84
CA THR A 84 -12.33 10.01 -5.41
C THR A 84 -13.18 8.94 -4.72
N ASN A 85 -13.31 8.98 -3.40
CA ASN A 85 -14.04 7.99 -2.61
C ASN A 85 -15.56 8.15 -2.70
N SER A 86 -16.08 9.39 -2.80
CA SER A 86 -17.52 9.68 -2.69
C SER A 86 -18.21 9.90 -4.03
N VAL A 87 -19.42 9.35 -4.18
CA VAL A 87 -20.27 9.54 -5.38
C VAL A 87 -20.65 11.01 -5.57
N ASP A 88 -20.94 11.72 -4.48
CA ASP A 88 -21.33 13.13 -4.53
C ASP A 88 -20.19 14.00 -5.05
N ASN A 89 -18.96 13.79 -4.55
CA ASN A 89 -17.78 14.52 -5.01
C ASN A 89 -17.52 14.31 -6.52
N VAL A 90 -17.68 13.07 -7.01
CA VAL A 90 -17.55 12.76 -8.45
C VAL A 90 -18.60 13.52 -9.26
N SER A 91 -19.88 13.42 -8.86
CA SER A 91 -21.00 14.05 -9.55
C SER A 91 -20.88 15.57 -9.58
N GLN A 92 -20.57 16.18 -8.44
CA GLN A 92 -20.37 17.63 -8.31
C GLN A 92 -19.18 18.12 -9.14
N THR A 93 -18.06 17.39 -9.14
CA THR A 93 -16.88 17.77 -9.93
C THR A 93 -17.17 17.69 -11.44
N TYR A 94 -17.85 16.62 -11.88
CA TYR A 94 -18.30 16.49 -13.26
C TYR A 94 -19.22 17.66 -13.65
N ALA A 95 -20.22 18.00 -12.84
CA ALA A 95 -21.09 19.14 -13.09
C ALA A 95 -20.34 20.47 -13.10
N ALA A 96 -19.31 20.63 -12.25
CA ALA A 96 -18.46 21.82 -12.24
C ALA A 96 -17.62 21.94 -13.53
N LEU A 97 -17.11 20.83 -14.08
CA LEU A 97 -16.41 20.83 -15.36
C LEU A 97 -17.33 21.24 -16.51
N GLN A 98 -18.54 20.68 -16.55
CA GLN A 98 -19.55 21.03 -17.56
C GLN A 98 -19.88 22.52 -17.53
N ARG A 99 -20.10 23.09 -16.33
CA ARG A 99 -20.31 24.53 -16.14
C ARG A 99 -19.10 25.35 -16.56
N LEU A 100 -17.89 24.93 -16.20
CA LEU A 100 -16.67 25.64 -16.56
C LEU A 100 -16.49 25.74 -18.09
N ILE A 101 -16.85 24.70 -18.84
CA ILE A 101 -16.85 24.73 -20.31
C ILE A 101 -17.85 25.77 -20.85
N ASP A 102 -18.99 25.97 -20.20
CA ASP A 102 -20.01 26.91 -20.65
C ASP A 102 -19.67 28.38 -20.32
N THR A 103 -18.98 28.61 -19.20
CA THR A 103 -18.80 29.94 -18.62
C THR A 103 -17.39 30.53 -18.76
N GLN A 104 -16.41 29.76 -19.26
CA GLN A 104 -15.04 30.26 -19.39
C GLN A 104 -14.95 31.43 -20.38
N ILE A 105 -14.32 32.52 -19.94
CA ILE A 105 -14.18 33.79 -20.69
C ILE A 105 -12.69 34.09 -20.90
N ILE A 106 -12.36 34.64 -22.07
CA ILE A 106 -11.04 35.21 -22.41
C ILE A 106 -11.30 36.58 -23.07
N ASP A 107 -10.61 37.62 -22.62
CA ASP A 107 -10.74 39.00 -23.15
C ASP A 107 -12.20 39.50 -23.19
N GLY A 108 -13.02 39.14 -22.19
CA GLY A 108 -14.44 39.52 -22.11
C GLY A 108 -15.39 38.76 -23.04
N GLN A 109 -14.89 37.79 -23.81
CA GLN A 109 -15.68 36.94 -24.70
C GLN A 109 -15.69 35.47 -24.26
N PRO A 110 -16.76 34.70 -24.52
CA PRO A 110 -16.76 33.28 -24.23
C PRO A 110 -15.64 32.55 -24.97
N ARG A 111 -14.88 31.70 -24.26
CA ARG A 111 -13.75 30.95 -24.84
C ARG A 111 -14.20 29.99 -25.95
N PHE A 112 -15.37 29.38 -25.78
CA PHE A 112 -15.89 28.35 -26.69
C PHE A 112 -17.22 28.75 -27.31
N THR A 113 -17.36 28.51 -28.61
CA THR A 113 -18.64 28.58 -29.33
C THR A 113 -19.58 27.45 -28.91
N PRO A 114 -20.90 27.56 -29.13
CA PRO A 114 -21.85 26.48 -28.80
C PRO A 114 -21.48 25.12 -29.39
N ALA A 115 -21.00 25.09 -30.65
CA ALA A 115 -20.54 23.87 -31.30
C ALA A 115 -19.28 23.27 -30.66
N GLN A 116 -18.33 24.12 -30.22
CA GLN A 116 -17.13 23.67 -29.51
C GLN A 116 -17.46 23.14 -28.11
N ARG A 117 -18.37 23.79 -27.39
CA ARG A 117 -18.86 23.33 -26.08
C ARG A 117 -19.43 21.92 -26.19
N GLU A 118 -20.33 21.71 -27.16
CA GLU A 118 -20.95 20.40 -27.38
C GLU A 118 -19.89 19.33 -27.71
N GLN A 119 -18.91 19.65 -28.57
CA GLN A 119 -17.82 18.71 -28.88
C GLN A 119 -16.94 18.36 -27.67
N LEU A 120 -16.65 19.32 -26.78
CA LEU A 120 -15.89 19.04 -25.55
C LEU A 120 -16.70 18.16 -24.60
N LYS A 121 -17.98 18.50 -24.39
CA LYS A 121 -18.88 17.76 -23.50
C LYS A 121 -19.09 16.32 -23.97
N GLN A 122 -19.16 16.09 -25.28
CA GLN A 122 -19.24 14.75 -25.87
C GLN A 122 -17.99 13.89 -25.64
N ARG A 123 -16.86 14.46 -25.19
CA ARG A 123 -15.65 13.69 -24.82
C ARG A 123 -15.57 13.34 -23.34
N ILE A 124 -16.50 13.83 -22.53
CA ILE A 124 -16.51 13.65 -21.07
C ILE A 124 -17.61 12.68 -20.67
N LEU A 125 -17.31 11.78 -19.74
CA LEU A 125 -18.19 10.72 -19.29
C LEU A 125 -18.27 10.70 -17.76
N TYR A 126 -19.49 10.75 -17.23
CA TYR A 126 -19.76 10.37 -15.85
C TYR A 126 -20.22 8.91 -15.81
N LEU A 127 -19.63 8.13 -14.90
CA LEU A 127 -19.90 6.70 -14.76
C LEU A 127 -20.48 6.38 -13.37
N PRO A 128 -21.79 6.55 -13.14
CA PRO A 128 -22.45 6.25 -11.85
C PRO A 128 -22.58 4.73 -11.59
N ALA A 129 -22.98 4.34 -10.37
CA ALA A 129 -23.30 2.94 -10.07
C ALA A 129 -24.32 2.34 -11.06
N GLN A 130 -24.30 1.01 -11.25
CA GLN A 130 -25.13 0.32 -12.25
C GLN A 130 -26.63 0.57 -12.05
N SER A 131 -27.09 0.49 -10.80
CA SER A 131 -28.46 0.82 -10.42
C SER A 131 -28.80 2.27 -10.76
N ALA A 132 -27.96 3.22 -10.36
CA ALA A 132 -28.15 4.65 -10.66
C ALA A 132 -28.18 4.92 -12.18
N GLN A 133 -27.36 4.22 -12.98
CA GLN A 133 -27.37 4.32 -14.44
C GLN A 133 -28.72 3.89 -15.03
N LEU A 134 -29.23 2.72 -14.65
CA LEU A 134 -30.52 2.23 -15.13
C LEU A 134 -31.67 3.16 -14.71
N LEU A 135 -31.62 3.65 -13.47
CA LEU A 135 -32.65 4.51 -12.91
C LEU A 135 -32.68 5.89 -13.55
N ALA A 136 -31.51 6.45 -13.91
CA ALA A 136 -31.39 7.74 -14.59
C ALA A 136 -31.66 7.66 -16.10
N THR A 137 -31.58 6.48 -16.71
CA THR A 137 -31.85 6.31 -18.14
C THR A 137 -33.35 6.45 -18.41
N PRO A 138 -33.77 7.27 -19.38
CA PRO A 138 -35.19 7.41 -19.72
C PRO A 138 -35.82 6.07 -20.15
N PRO A 139 -37.03 5.72 -19.68
CA PRO A 139 -37.64 4.42 -19.96
C PRO A 139 -37.74 4.08 -21.45
N GLU A 140 -38.02 5.06 -22.30
CA GLU A 140 -38.08 4.91 -23.75
C GLU A 140 -36.74 4.44 -24.35
N ARG A 141 -35.62 4.94 -23.83
CA ARG A 141 -34.28 4.52 -24.27
C ARG A 141 -33.95 3.12 -23.82
N VAL A 142 -34.38 2.73 -22.62
CA VAL A 142 -34.20 1.35 -22.14
C VAL A 142 -35.01 0.39 -23.02
N THR A 143 -36.28 0.71 -23.30
CA THR A 143 -37.12 -0.11 -24.19
C THR A 143 -36.53 -0.23 -25.59
N GLU A 144 -36.02 0.86 -26.18
CA GLU A 144 -35.32 0.85 -27.47
C GLU A 144 -34.14 -0.15 -27.47
N VAL A 145 -33.36 -0.20 -26.39
CA VAL A 145 -32.27 -1.17 -26.24
C VAL A 145 -32.82 -2.59 -26.08
N LEU A 146 -33.83 -2.80 -25.24
CA LEU A 146 -34.39 -4.14 -25.03
C LEU A 146 -34.94 -4.74 -26.34
N GLU A 147 -35.61 -3.93 -27.17
CA GLU A 147 -36.13 -4.34 -28.47
C GLU A 147 -35.00 -4.61 -29.47
N ALA A 148 -34.05 -3.67 -29.62
CA ALA A 148 -32.95 -3.80 -30.57
C ALA A 148 -32.08 -5.05 -30.32
N PHE A 149 -31.93 -5.45 -29.05
CA PHE A 149 -31.16 -6.62 -28.65
C PHE A 149 -32.01 -7.90 -28.50
N GLY A 150 -33.33 -7.84 -28.74
CA GLY A 150 -34.24 -8.98 -28.58
C GLY A 150 -34.43 -9.43 -27.13
N LEU A 151 -34.14 -8.57 -26.16
CA LEU A 151 -34.23 -8.85 -24.73
C LEU A 151 -35.65 -8.73 -24.19
N SER A 152 -36.54 -8.02 -24.90
CA SER A 152 -37.96 -7.93 -24.54
C SER A 152 -38.67 -9.30 -24.55
N ALA A 153 -38.15 -10.27 -25.32
CA ALA A 153 -38.67 -11.63 -25.36
C ALA A 153 -38.14 -12.52 -24.20
N VAL A 154 -37.17 -12.04 -23.42
CA VAL A 154 -36.58 -12.78 -22.30
C VAL A 154 -37.42 -12.56 -21.04
N GLN A 155 -38.13 -13.60 -20.60
CA GLN A 155 -39.16 -13.53 -19.55
C GLN A 155 -38.69 -12.84 -18.27
N HIS A 156 -37.53 -13.21 -17.72
CA HIS A 156 -37.03 -12.64 -16.47
C HIS A 156 -36.62 -11.16 -16.61
N ILE A 157 -36.12 -10.72 -17.78
CA ILE A 157 -35.79 -9.31 -18.04
C ILE A 157 -37.08 -8.50 -18.19
N ALA A 158 -38.07 -9.01 -18.92
CA ALA A 158 -39.36 -8.35 -19.10
C ALA A 158 -40.11 -8.17 -17.78
N GLN A 159 -40.20 -9.23 -16.96
CA GLN A 159 -40.81 -9.19 -15.63
C GLN A 159 -40.05 -8.25 -14.68
N GLY A 160 -38.71 -8.33 -14.67
CA GLY A 160 -37.88 -7.43 -13.86
C GLY A 160 -38.06 -5.96 -14.24
N TRP A 161 -38.15 -5.65 -15.54
CA TRP A 161 -38.40 -4.29 -16.02
C TRP A 161 -39.77 -3.77 -15.62
N GLN A 162 -40.84 -4.57 -15.76
CA GLN A 162 -42.18 -4.21 -15.30
C GLN A 162 -42.22 -3.97 -13.78
N ALA A 163 -41.59 -4.85 -13.00
CA ALA A 163 -41.52 -4.72 -11.55
C ALA A 163 -40.77 -3.45 -11.11
N LEU A 164 -39.67 -3.11 -11.80
CA LEU A 164 -38.90 -1.90 -11.51
C LEU A 164 -39.72 -0.63 -11.82
N GLN A 165 -40.47 -0.61 -12.93
CA GLN A 165 -41.37 0.49 -13.27
C GLN A 165 -42.52 0.62 -12.26
N GLY A 166 -43.09 -0.50 -11.81
CA GLY A 166 -44.11 -0.52 -10.76
C GLY A 166 -43.62 0.08 -9.45
N LEU A 167 -42.41 -0.28 -9.01
CA LEU A 167 -41.78 0.31 -7.82
C LEU A 167 -41.49 1.81 -7.98
N LYS A 168 -41.01 2.24 -9.15
CA LYS A 168 -40.78 3.66 -9.44
C LYS A 168 -42.08 4.47 -9.33
N ARG A 169 -43.19 3.96 -9.85
CA ARG A 169 -44.51 4.60 -9.73
C ARG A 169 -44.96 4.64 -8.28
N ALA A 170 -44.89 3.52 -7.55
CA ALA A 170 -45.24 3.50 -6.12
C ALA A 170 -44.43 4.50 -5.28
N ALA A 171 -43.14 4.67 -5.56
CA ALA A 171 -42.31 5.67 -4.88
C ALA A 171 -42.69 7.12 -5.24
N ALA A 172 -43.16 7.37 -6.46
CA ALA A 172 -43.63 8.70 -6.88
C ALA A 172 -45.04 9.01 -6.30
N ASP A 173 -45.92 8.02 -6.29
CA ASP A 173 -47.31 8.15 -5.82
C ASP A 173 -47.42 8.24 -4.29
N HIS A 174 -46.40 7.76 -3.56
CA HIS A 174 -46.38 7.76 -2.09
C HIS A 174 -45.08 8.37 -1.51
N PRO A 175 -44.97 9.72 -1.45
CA PRO A 175 -43.75 10.42 -1.02
C PRO A 175 -43.28 10.05 0.41
N HIS A 176 -44.21 9.69 1.29
CA HIS A 176 -43.97 9.35 2.70
C HIS A 176 -43.28 7.98 2.88
N ILE A 177 -43.40 7.05 1.92
CA ILE A 177 -42.66 5.76 1.91
C ILE A 177 -41.55 5.72 0.85
N ALA A 178 -41.42 6.77 0.04
CA ALA A 178 -40.44 6.84 -1.04
C ALA A 178 -38.99 6.61 -0.55
N ALA A 179 -38.65 7.12 0.64
CA ALA A 179 -37.36 6.89 1.28
C ALA A 179 -37.13 5.40 1.59
N GLN A 180 -38.14 4.70 2.12
CA GLN A 180 -38.08 3.28 2.45
C GLN A 180 -38.00 2.40 1.18
N LEU A 181 -38.60 2.84 0.07
CA LEU A 181 -38.57 2.13 -1.21
C LEU A 181 -37.26 2.30 -1.99
N GLN A 182 -36.40 3.26 -1.63
CA GLN A 182 -35.15 3.52 -2.36
C GLN A 182 -34.18 2.32 -2.33
N GLY A 183 -34.05 1.65 -1.19
CA GLY A 183 -33.19 0.47 -1.03
C GLY A 183 -33.59 -0.67 -1.99
N PRO A 184 -34.81 -1.21 -1.86
CA PRO A 184 -35.33 -2.25 -2.76
C PRO A 184 -35.28 -1.86 -4.24
N LEU A 185 -35.50 -0.58 -4.55
CA LEU A 185 -35.46 -0.04 -5.92
C LEU A 185 -34.02 -0.04 -6.48
N LYS A 186 -33.01 0.31 -5.68
CA LYS A 186 -31.59 0.22 -6.07
C LYS A 186 -31.15 -1.22 -6.28
N GLU A 187 -31.54 -2.15 -5.41
CA GLU A 187 -31.20 -3.58 -5.51
C GLU A 187 -31.76 -4.20 -6.80
N ARG A 188 -33.08 -4.07 -7.04
CA ARG A 188 -33.72 -4.56 -8.27
C ARG A 188 -33.14 -3.92 -9.53
N ALA A 189 -32.84 -2.62 -9.49
CA ALA A 189 -32.22 -1.95 -10.63
C ALA A 189 -30.83 -2.51 -10.93
N SER A 190 -30.03 -2.81 -9.91
CA SER A 190 -28.70 -3.41 -10.06
C SER A 190 -28.78 -4.81 -10.69
N GLU A 191 -29.66 -5.66 -10.17
CA GLU A 191 -29.86 -7.01 -10.70
C GLU A 191 -30.35 -7.01 -12.15
N LEU A 192 -31.37 -6.20 -12.45
CA LEU A 192 -31.91 -6.08 -13.80
C LEU A 192 -30.86 -5.54 -14.78
N TYR A 193 -30.09 -4.52 -14.39
CA TYR A 193 -29.03 -3.97 -15.23
C TYR A 193 -28.01 -5.04 -15.62
N ARG A 194 -27.59 -5.89 -14.67
CA ARG A 194 -26.69 -7.02 -14.94
C ARG A 194 -27.26 -7.96 -16.00
N HIS A 195 -28.53 -8.38 -15.86
CA HIS A 195 -29.17 -9.25 -16.84
C HIS A 195 -29.28 -8.61 -18.23
N ILE A 196 -29.59 -7.31 -18.30
CA ILE A 196 -29.63 -6.57 -19.56
C ILE A 196 -28.25 -6.56 -20.22
N VAL A 197 -27.19 -6.22 -19.48
CA VAL A 197 -25.82 -6.19 -20.02
C VAL A 197 -25.36 -7.56 -20.48
N ASP A 198 -25.63 -8.62 -19.72
CA ASP A 198 -25.29 -9.99 -20.11
C ASP A 198 -26.00 -10.39 -21.41
N GLY A 199 -27.27 -10.02 -21.55
CA GLY A 199 -28.05 -10.18 -22.77
C GLY A 199 -27.47 -9.42 -23.97
N ILE A 200 -27.11 -8.15 -23.79
CA ILE A 200 -26.46 -7.31 -24.80
C ILE A 200 -25.15 -7.97 -25.27
N GLN A 201 -24.29 -8.38 -24.33
CA GLN A 201 -22.99 -8.98 -24.63
C GLN A 201 -23.12 -10.36 -25.28
N ALA A 202 -24.12 -11.15 -24.90
CA ALA A 202 -24.41 -12.43 -25.55
C ALA A 202 -24.87 -12.22 -27.00
N ARG A 203 -25.77 -11.25 -27.23
CA ARG A 203 -26.24 -10.90 -28.56
C ARG A 203 -25.11 -10.38 -29.44
N GLN A 204 -24.28 -9.46 -28.93
CA GLN A 204 -23.13 -8.93 -29.67
C GLN A 204 -22.07 -9.97 -30.04
N ARG A 205 -21.96 -11.08 -29.30
CA ARG A 205 -21.04 -12.18 -29.62
C ARG A 205 -21.56 -13.11 -30.70
N LYS A 206 -22.86 -13.42 -30.68
CA LYS A 206 -23.47 -14.39 -31.61
C LYS A 206 -23.97 -13.74 -32.90
N ASN A 207 -24.84 -12.73 -32.76
CA ASN A 207 -25.52 -12.03 -33.85
C ASN A 207 -25.47 -10.52 -33.58
N PRO A 208 -24.36 -9.85 -33.98
CA PRO A 208 -24.11 -8.45 -33.65
C PRO A 208 -25.21 -7.52 -34.14
N VAL A 209 -25.62 -6.60 -33.28
CA VAL A 209 -26.55 -5.52 -33.63
C VAL A 209 -25.72 -4.30 -34.02
N SER A 210 -26.08 -3.63 -35.12
CA SER A 210 -25.42 -2.38 -35.52
C SER A 210 -25.59 -1.31 -34.44
N LEU A 211 -24.48 -0.72 -34.01
CA LEU A 211 -24.44 0.28 -32.93
C LEU A 211 -24.45 1.73 -33.45
N GLN A 212 -24.99 1.94 -34.65
CA GLN A 212 -25.09 3.26 -35.27
C GLN A 212 -26.50 3.85 -35.12
N GLY A 213 -26.62 5.17 -35.33
CA GLY A 213 -27.91 5.87 -35.33
C GLY A 213 -28.66 5.77 -33.99
N ARG A 214 -29.98 5.63 -34.05
CA ARG A 214 -30.88 5.65 -32.86
C ARG A 214 -30.51 4.59 -31.83
N THR A 215 -30.23 3.37 -32.25
CA THR A 215 -29.84 2.26 -31.37
C THR A 215 -28.54 2.54 -30.65
N GLY A 216 -27.55 3.12 -31.33
CA GLY A 216 -26.30 3.56 -30.73
C GLY A 216 -26.51 4.61 -29.64
N HIS A 217 -27.33 5.62 -29.91
CA HIS A 217 -27.65 6.66 -28.92
C HIS A 217 -28.36 6.11 -27.68
N ALA A 218 -29.35 5.23 -27.87
CA ALA A 218 -30.04 4.58 -26.76
C ALA A 218 -29.08 3.71 -25.92
N LEU A 219 -28.21 2.95 -26.59
CA LEU A 219 -27.20 2.15 -25.92
C LEU A 219 -26.17 3.01 -25.18
N HIS A 220 -25.74 4.14 -25.72
CA HIS A 220 -24.82 5.05 -25.03
C HIS A 220 -25.44 5.65 -23.76
N ALA A 221 -26.76 5.89 -23.77
CA ALA A 221 -27.48 6.36 -22.59
C ALA A 221 -27.56 5.29 -21.50
N LEU A 222 -27.78 4.02 -21.86
CA LEU A 222 -27.86 2.93 -20.88
C LEU A 222 -26.49 2.38 -20.46
N LEU A 223 -25.55 2.27 -21.40
CA LEU A 223 -24.25 1.62 -21.29
C LEU A 223 -23.12 2.58 -21.72
N PRO A 224 -22.84 3.62 -20.93
CA PRO A 224 -21.92 4.71 -21.30
C PRO A 224 -20.48 4.26 -21.57
N GLY A 225 -20.05 3.10 -21.04
CA GLY A 225 -18.72 2.54 -21.31
C GLY A 225 -18.47 2.23 -22.79
N GLU A 226 -19.53 2.12 -23.60
CA GLU A 226 -19.43 1.96 -25.06
C GLU A 226 -18.77 3.17 -25.74
N ARG A 227 -18.97 4.38 -25.21
CA ARG A 227 -18.33 5.60 -25.73
C ARG A 227 -16.82 5.59 -25.52
N VAL A 228 -16.34 4.91 -24.49
CA VAL A 228 -14.91 4.72 -24.26
C VAL A 228 -14.34 3.74 -25.28
N ARG A 229 -15.03 2.61 -25.49
CA ARG A 229 -14.62 1.56 -26.44
C ARG A 229 -14.54 2.06 -27.88
N THR A 230 -15.46 2.95 -28.26
CA THR A 230 -15.52 3.56 -29.60
C THR A 230 -14.61 4.78 -29.76
N GLY A 231 -13.85 5.17 -28.73
CA GLY A 231 -12.95 6.32 -28.76
C GLY A 231 -13.66 7.69 -28.75
N GLN A 232 -14.94 7.73 -28.40
CA GLN A 232 -15.72 8.98 -28.32
C GLN A 232 -15.48 9.73 -27.00
N ALA A 233 -15.16 9.03 -25.91
CA ALA A 233 -14.88 9.61 -24.60
C ALA A 233 -13.38 9.52 -24.24
N GLU A 234 -12.84 10.62 -23.73
CA GLU A 234 -11.44 10.77 -23.31
C GLU A 234 -11.30 10.99 -21.80
N VAL A 235 -12.33 11.56 -21.16
CA VAL A 235 -12.33 11.90 -19.73
C VAL A 235 -13.41 11.12 -19.00
N LEU A 236 -13.06 10.47 -17.90
CA LEU A 236 -13.96 9.65 -17.12
C LEU A 236 -13.99 10.06 -15.64
N PHE A 237 -15.19 10.28 -15.13
CA PHE A 237 -15.47 10.57 -13.73
C PHE A 237 -16.12 9.35 -13.06
N MET A 238 -15.47 8.79 -12.04
CA MET A 238 -15.97 7.64 -11.28
C MET A 238 -15.38 7.57 -9.87
N THR A 239 -15.94 6.73 -9.01
CA THR A 239 -15.33 6.45 -7.70
C THR A 239 -14.10 5.55 -7.86
N THR A 240 -13.17 5.61 -6.89
CA THR A 240 -11.98 4.74 -6.86
C THR A 240 -12.36 3.26 -6.85
N ASP A 241 -13.40 2.88 -6.10
CA ASP A 241 -13.92 1.51 -6.10
C ASP A 241 -14.35 1.07 -7.52
N LYS A 242 -15.13 1.89 -8.23
CA LYS A 242 -15.53 1.59 -9.59
C LYS A 242 -14.36 1.53 -10.57
N PHE A 243 -13.34 2.35 -10.36
CA PHE A 243 -12.10 2.31 -11.15
C PHE A 243 -11.38 0.96 -10.98
N LEU A 244 -11.31 0.42 -9.75
CA LEU A 244 -10.69 -0.88 -9.48
C LEU A 244 -11.53 -2.05 -10.03
N GLN A 245 -12.84 -2.01 -9.84
CA GLN A 245 -13.73 -3.08 -10.28
C GLN A 245 -14.00 -3.05 -11.80
N GLY A 246 -13.84 -1.90 -12.46
CA GLY A 246 -14.09 -1.71 -13.89
C GLY A 246 -15.58 -1.51 -14.23
N TYR A 247 -15.82 -1.07 -15.47
CA TYR A 247 -17.15 -0.69 -16.00
C TYR A 247 -17.54 -1.48 -17.25
N GLN A 248 -18.84 -1.52 -17.56
CA GLN A 248 -19.40 -2.37 -18.61
C GLN A 248 -19.39 -1.70 -20.00
N SER A 249 -19.17 -2.49 -21.05
CA SER A 249 -19.38 -2.13 -22.46
C SER A 249 -20.24 -3.18 -23.17
N SER A 250 -20.62 -2.93 -24.43
CA SER A 250 -21.45 -3.85 -25.22
C SER A 250 -20.80 -5.21 -25.50
N ARG A 251 -19.47 -5.29 -25.43
CA ARG A 251 -18.71 -6.52 -25.72
C ARG A 251 -18.22 -7.22 -24.46
N HIS A 252 -17.66 -6.46 -23.52
CA HIS A 252 -17.05 -7.00 -22.30
C HIS A 252 -16.93 -5.92 -21.22
N ARG A 253 -16.46 -6.31 -20.03
CA ARG A 253 -16.11 -5.38 -18.96
C ARG A 253 -14.72 -4.78 -19.24
N ILE A 254 -14.57 -3.48 -19.02
CA ILE A 254 -13.32 -2.73 -19.16
C ILE A 254 -12.75 -2.49 -17.78
N TYR A 255 -11.50 -2.90 -17.57
CA TYR A 255 -10.77 -2.73 -16.32
C TYR A 255 -9.68 -1.67 -16.52
N PRO A 256 -9.86 -0.43 -16.02
CA PRO A 256 -8.89 0.67 -16.20
C PRO A 256 -7.47 0.29 -15.84
N ILE A 257 -7.28 -0.49 -14.76
CA ILE A 257 -5.97 -0.93 -14.27
C ILE A 257 -5.15 -1.74 -15.30
N ARG A 258 -5.81 -2.36 -16.29
CA ARG A 258 -5.14 -3.11 -17.38
C ARG A 258 -4.61 -2.20 -18.49
N THR A 259 -5.09 -0.97 -18.59
CA THR A 259 -4.82 -0.05 -19.71
C THR A 259 -4.39 1.32 -19.20
N LEU A 260 -3.42 1.36 -18.27
CA LEU A 260 -2.95 2.60 -17.62
C LEU A 260 -1.79 3.32 -18.34
N ALA A 261 -1.17 2.67 -19.32
CA ALA A 261 -0.04 3.26 -20.02
C ALA A 261 -0.45 4.60 -20.66
N HIS A 262 0.27 5.67 -20.33
CA HIS A 262 0.02 7.04 -20.82
C HIS A 262 -1.25 7.71 -20.29
N CYS A 263 -2.02 7.05 -19.42
CA CYS A 263 -3.19 7.66 -18.78
C CYS A 263 -2.79 8.72 -17.75
N LEU A 264 -3.66 9.71 -17.56
CA LEU A 264 -3.58 10.66 -16.46
C LEU A 264 -4.66 10.29 -15.43
N LEU A 265 -4.24 9.98 -14.21
CA LEU A 265 -5.11 9.67 -13.09
C LEU A 265 -5.05 10.85 -12.10
N ILE A 266 -6.12 11.63 -12.03
CA ILE A 266 -6.32 12.69 -11.05
C ILE A 266 -7.08 12.09 -9.87
N VAL A 267 -6.44 12.08 -8.71
CA VAL A 267 -6.97 11.49 -7.48
C VAL A 267 -7.20 12.58 -6.47
N ASP A 268 -8.47 12.90 -6.21
CA ASP A 268 -8.86 13.82 -5.15
C ASP A 268 -9.01 13.08 -3.81
N GLU A 269 -8.70 13.76 -2.71
CA GLU A 269 -8.56 13.16 -1.39
C GLU A 269 -7.64 11.91 -1.41
N ILE A 270 -6.45 12.04 -2.03
CA ILE A 270 -5.49 10.93 -2.23
C ILE A 270 -5.18 10.17 -0.94
N ASP A 271 -5.10 10.88 0.19
CA ASP A 271 -4.76 10.31 1.49
C ASP A 271 -5.81 9.32 2.02
N LYS A 272 -7.08 9.46 1.63
CA LYS A 272 -8.15 8.50 1.98
C LYS A 272 -8.16 7.27 1.07
N GLN A 273 -7.54 7.34 -0.11
CA GLN A 273 -7.64 6.25 -1.09
C GLN A 273 -6.90 4.98 -0.66
N ASN A 274 -5.97 5.07 0.31
CA ASN A 274 -5.36 3.90 0.93
C ASN A 274 -6.43 2.95 1.50
N GLU A 275 -7.41 3.49 2.23
CA GLU A 275 -8.48 2.71 2.85
C GLU A 275 -9.44 2.12 1.80
N VAL A 276 -9.82 2.91 0.79
CA VAL A 276 -10.71 2.45 -0.29
C VAL A 276 -10.08 1.30 -1.07
N ILE A 277 -8.79 1.42 -1.40
CA ILE A 277 -8.05 0.35 -2.09
C ILE A 277 -7.90 -0.87 -1.18
N LEU A 278 -7.61 -0.69 0.12
CA LEU A 278 -7.48 -1.80 1.06
C LEU A 278 -8.76 -2.62 1.13
N ARG A 279 -9.92 -1.96 1.25
CA ARG A 279 -11.23 -2.63 1.26
C ARG A 279 -11.41 -3.47 -0.01
N ALA A 280 -11.23 -2.88 -1.18
CA ALA A 280 -11.36 -3.56 -2.47
C ALA A 280 -10.38 -4.75 -2.64
N LEU A 281 -9.15 -4.65 -2.11
CA LEU A 281 -8.19 -5.75 -2.13
C LEU A 281 -8.53 -6.86 -1.13
N SER A 282 -9.17 -6.52 -0.01
CA SER A 282 -9.49 -7.46 1.07
C SER A 282 -10.70 -8.35 0.79
N GLU A 283 -11.68 -7.87 0.01
CA GLU A 283 -12.96 -8.56 -0.29
C GLU A 283 -12.81 -9.81 -1.22
N GLN A 284 -11.61 -10.37 -1.35
CA GLN A 284 -11.37 -11.57 -2.15
C GLN A 284 -11.87 -12.84 -1.42
N PRO A 285 -12.49 -13.79 -2.15
CA PRO A 285 -12.94 -15.04 -1.54
C PRO A 285 -11.75 -15.87 -1.06
N SER A 286 -11.95 -16.59 0.06
CA SER A 286 -10.96 -17.53 0.56
C SER A 286 -10.85 -18.76 -0.35
N ARG A 287 -9.67 -19.38 -0.37
CA ARG A 287 -9.41 -20.59 -1.16
C ARG A 287 -8.89 -21.71 -0.30
N ASP A 288 -9.57 -22.85 -0.31
CA ASP A 288 -9.01 -24.04 0.33
C ASP A 288 -7.86 -24.59 -0.50
N LEU A 289 -6.64 -24.51 0.05
CA LEU A 289 -5.42 -24.96 -0.63
C LEU A 289 -5.40 -26.47 -0.90
N ILE A 290 -6.05 -27.27 -0.05
CA ILE A 290 -6.11 -28.72 -0.24
C ILE A 290 -7.00 -29.03 -1.44
N THR A 291 -8.24 -28.52 -1.43
CA THR A 291 -9.17 -28.68 -2.56
C THR A 291 -8.57 -28.11 -3.84
N LEU A 292 -7.93 -26.95 -3.79
CA LEU A 292 -7.26 -26.34 -4.93
C LEU A 292 -6.19 -27.25 -5.54
N ALA A 293 -5.28 -27.80 -4.71
CA ALA A 293 -4.24 -28.69 -5.19
C ALA A 293 -4.82 -29.96 -5.82
N ARG A 294 -5.85 -30.56 -5.19
CA ARG A 294 -6.57 -31.72 -5.72
C ARG A 294 -7.23 -31.42 -7.07
N THR A 295 -7.94 -30.29 -7.18
CA THR A 295 -8.59 -29.88 -8.42
C THR A 295 -7.58 -29.65 -9.54
N LEU A 296 -6.48 -28.93 -9.27
CA LEU A 296 -5.44 -28.71 -10.27
C LEU A 296 -4.78 -30.02 -10.71
N TYR A 297 -4.44 -30.89 -9.76
CA TYR A 297 -3.84 -32.20 -10.06
C TYR A 297 -4.75 -33.05 -10.95
N ALA A 298 -6.01 -33.25 -10.54
CA ALA A 298 -6.96 -34.08 -11.29
C ALA A 298 -7.23 -33.53 -12.70
N ASN A 299 -7.40 -32.22 -12.83
CA ASN A 299 -7.82 -31.63 -14.11
C ASN A 299 -6.65 -31.42 -15.08
N LEU A 300 -5.47 -30.98 -14.63
CA LEU A 300 -4.33 -30.74 -15.52
C LEU A 300 -3.65 -32.04 -15.99
N ASP A 301 -3.86 -33.15 -15.29
CA ASP A 301 -3.39 -34.48 -15.68
C ASP A 301 -4.35 -35.15 -16.68
N TYR A 302 -5.66 -34.95 -16.53
CA TYR A 302 -6.68 -35.59 -17.37
C TYR A 302 -7.04 -34.79 -18.64
N TYR A 303 -7.26 -33.48 -18.52
CA TYR A 303 -7.73 -32.66 -19.65
C TYR A 303 -6.57 -32.16 -20.50
N GLN A 304 -6.78 -32.18 -21.82
CA GLN A 304 -5.84 -31.68 -22.81
C GLN A 304 -6.40 -30.46 -23.53
N LEU A 305 -5.53 -29.50 -23.81
CA LEU A 305 -5.87 -28.33 -24.61
C LEU A 305 -6.01 -28.73 -26.10
N GLU A 306 -6.94 -28.11 -26.82
CA GLU A 306 -7.10 -28.40 -28.24
C GLU A 306 -5.86 -27.99 -29.07
N ALA A 307 -5.61 -28.69 -30.18
CA ALA A 307 -4.41 -28.52 -30.99
C ALA A 307 -4.55 -27.47 -32.12
N SER A 308 -5.33 -26.40 -31.90
CA SER A 308 -5.51 -25.34 -32.89
C SER A 308 -4.37 -24.31 -32.86
N LEU A 309 -4.19 -23.54 -33.95
CA LEU A 309 -3.18 -22.46 -34.04
C LEU A 309 -3.29 -21.46 -32.88
N ARG A 310 -4.52 -21.20 -32.41
CA ARG A 310 -4.80 -20.32 -31.28
C ARG A 310 -4.06 -20.74 -30.01
N TYR A 311 -3.95 -22.04 -29.73
CA TYR A 311 -3.34 -22.56 -28.52
C TYR A 311 -1.93 -23.11 -28.71
N GLN A 312 -1.31 -22.85 -29.86
CA GLN A 312 0.03 -23.35 -30.17
C GLN A 312 1.05 -22.94 -29.10
N GLY A 313 1.71 -23.94 -28.51
CA GLY A 313 2.73 -23.75 -27.47
C GLY A 313 2.20 -23.29 -26.11
N VAL A 314 0.89 -23.41 -25.86
CA VAL A 314 0.27 -23.08 -24.57
C VAL A 314 0.39 -24.24 -23.58
N ASP A 315 0.03 -25.46 -23.99
CA ASP A 315 0.05 -26.63 -23.10
C ASP A 315 1.43 -26.91 -22.45
N PRO A 316 2.56 -26.83 -23.18
CA PRO A 316 3.89 -27.02 -22.58
C PRO A 316 4.23 -26.06 -21.44
N LEU A 317 3.55 -24.91 -21.34
CA LEU A 317 3.75 -23.94 -20.26
C LEU A 317 3.26 -24.45 -18.89
N PHE A 318 2.39 -25.48 -18.89
CA PHE A 318 1.88 -26.11 -17.67
C PHE A 318 2.71 -27.32 -17.23
N GLU A 319 3.64 -27.81 -18.04
CA GLU A 319 4.42 -29.02 -17.71
C GLU A 319 5.22 -28.91 -16.40
N PRO A 320 5.93 -27.80 -16.10
CA PRO A 320 6.60 -27.65 -14.81
C PRO A 320 5.64 -27.69 -13.62
N LEU A 321 4.41 -27.22 -13.80
CA LEU A 321 3.37 -27.27 -12.77
C LEU A 321 2.85 -28.70 -12.60
N ARG A 322 2.63 -29.45 -13.69
CA ARG A 322 2.23 -30.87 -13.64
C ARG A 322 3.25 -31.71 -12.87
N GLN A 323 4.54 -31.54 -13.18
CA GLN A 323 5.62 -32.24 -12.49
C GLN A 323 5.64 -31.94 -11.00
N ARG A 324 5.52 -30.66 -10.60
CA ARG A 324 5.44 -30.33 -9.17
C ARG A 324 4.17 -30.88 -8.53
N LEU A 325 3.02 -30.79 -9.18
CA LEU A 325 1.76 -31.31 -8.65
C LEU A 325 1.85 -32.81 -8.36
N ARG A 326 2.46 -33.60 -9.26
CA ARG A 326 2.75 -35.03 -9.03
C ARG A 326 3.65 -35.23 -7.80
N GLN A 327 4.78 -34.53 -7.75
CA GLN A 327 5.70 -34.61 -6.61
C GLN A 327 5.02 -34.23 -5.29
N PHE A 328 4.22 -33.17 -5.28
CA PHE A 328 3.51 -32.69 -4.10
C PHE A 328 2.40 -33.66 -3.67
N ALA A 329 1.67 -34.24 -4.63
CA ALA A 329 0.67 -35.26 -4.36
C ALA A 329 1.30 -36.50 -3.73
N ASP A 330 2.45 -36.94 -4.23
CA ASP A 330 3.19 -38.09 -3.72
C ASP A 330 3.84 -37.81 -2.35
N GLU A 331 4.41 -36.62 -2.15
CA GLU A 331 5.08 -36.24 -0.90
C GLU A 331 4.08 -36.10 0.25
N TRP A 332 2.96 -35.43 0.01
CA TRP A 332 1.98 -35.08 1.04
C TRP A 332 0.75 -35.98 1.06
N GLN A 333 0.67 -36.94 0.14
CA GLN A 333 -0.46 -37.89 0.00
C GLN A 333 -1.81 -37.16 0.04
N ILE A 334 -1.96 -36.15 -0.83
CA ILE A 334 -3.11 -35.23 -0.80
C ILE A 334 -4.45 -35.92 -1.04
N GLN A 335 -4.45 -37.14 -1.58
CA GLN A 335 -5.65 -37.97 -1.74
C GLN A 335 -6.24 -38.44 -0.40
N TYR A 336 -5.45 -38.45 0.68
CA TYR A 336 -5.91 -38.79 2.03
C TYR A 336 -6.59 -37.60 2.71
N ALA A 337 -7.51 -37.87 3.64
CA ALA A 337 -8.16 -36.84 4.45
C ALA A 337 -7.15 -36.17 5.39
N PHE A 338 -7.28 -34.86 5.57
CA PHE A 338 -6.47 -34.10 6.53
C PHE A 338 -7.27 -33.94 7.82
N ASN A 339 -6.64 -34.14 8.97
CA ASN A 339 -7.26 -33.89 10.27
C ASN A 339 -6.22 -33.36 11.27
N HIS A 340 -6.65 -32.82 12.41
CA HIS A 340 -5.79 -32.51 13.55
C HIS A 340 -6.16 -33.36 14.76
N GLU A 341 -5.14 -33.76 15.53
CA GLU A 341 -5.25 -34.53 16.76
C GLU A 341 -4.41 -33.85 17.86
N GLY A 342 -4.96 -33.69 19.08
CA GLY A 342 -4.22 -33.22 20.26
C GLY A 342 -4.96 -32.18 21.11
N ALA A 343 -4.73 -32.23 22.42
CA ALA A 343 -5.39 -31.35 23.39
C ALA A 343 -5.15 -29.86 23.06
N GLY A 344 -6.23 -29.10 22.87
CA GLY A 344 -6.20 -27.66 22.58
C GLY A 344 -6.16 -27.28 21.11
N LEU A 345 -6.06 -28.24 20.17
CA LEU A 345 -6.20 -27.98 18.72
C LEU A 345 -7.65 -28.14 18.24
N ASP A 346 -8.49 -28.87 18.98
CA ASP A 346 -9.89 -29.16 18.62
C ASP A 346 -10.84 -27.97 18.83
N ASP A 347 -10.55 -27.07 19.77
CA ASP A 347 -11.48 -26.02 20.21
C ASP A 347 -11.34 -24.70 19.43
N LYS A 348 -10.25 -24.50 18.67
CA LYS A 348 -9.96 -23.24 17.97
C LYS A 348 -9.28 -23.47 16.62
N PRO A 349 -9.58 -22.64 15.60
CA PRO A 349 -8.88 -22.68 14.32
C PRO A 349 -7.37 -22.47 14.48
N ILE A 350 -6.58 -23.33 13.84
CA ILE A 350 -5.14 -23.16 13.69
C ILE A 350 -4.92 -22.14 12.58
N ARG A 351 -4.17 -21.07 12.85
CA ARG A 351 -3.98 -19.96 11.93
C ARG A 351 -2.50 -19.72 11.72
N LEU A 352 -2.07 -19.68 10.47
CA LEU A 352 -0.68 -19.45 10.07
C LEU A 352 -0.58 -18.13 9.32
N PHE A 353 0.35 -17.27 9.71
CA PHE A 353 0.60 -15.97 9.09
C PHE A 353 2.01 -15.89 8.51
N SER A 354 2.14 -15.19 7.39
CA SER A 354 3.42 -14.86 6.79
C SER A 354 3.34 -13.56 5.99
N ASP A 355 4.31 -12.67 6.19
CA ASP A 355 4.57 -11.51 5.31
C ASP A 355 5.45 -11.88 4.08
N ARG A 356 5.77 -13.18 3.94
CA ARG A 356 6.63 -13.78 2.90
C ARG A 356 8.08 -13.34 2.93
N THR A 357 8.50 -12.65 3.98
CA THR A 357 9.87 -12.15 4.17
C THR A 357 10.35 -12.51 5.57
N VAL A 358 10.18 -11.63 6.55
CA VAL A 358 10.74 -11.75 7.89
C VAL A 358 9.73 -12.28 8.91
N THR A 359 8.49 -11.81 8.89
CA THR A 359 7.52 -12.07 9.96
C THR A 359 6.63 -13.25 9.63
N HIS A 360 6.82 -14.34 10.39
CA HIS A 360 6.03 -15.56 10.33
C HIS A 360 5.53 -15.92 11.74
N CYS A 361 4.22 -16.18 11.89
CA CYS A 361 3.61 -16.46 13.20
C CYS A 361 2.50 -17.51 13.07
N HIS A 362 2.15 -18.18 14.17
CA HIS A 362 1.03 -19.11 14.22
C HIS A 362 0.21 -18.96 15.50
N SER A 363 -1.09 -19.28 15.49
CA SER A 363 -1.97 -19.13 16.66
C SER A 363 -1.68 -20.10 17.80
N ALA A 364 -1.02 -21.24 17.51
CA ALA A 364 -0.66 -22.26 18.49
C ALA A 364 0.58 -21.86 19.32
N THR A 365 0.68 -22.32 20.56
CA THR A 365 1.90 -22.18 21.38
C THR A 365 2.91 -23.30 21.11
N GLN A 366 2.41 -24.45 20.68
CA GLN A 366 3.18 -25.63 20.29
C GLN A 366 3.70 -25.50 18.85
N ARG A 367 4.76 -26.25 18.54
CA ARG A 367 5.27 -26.42 17.17
C ARG A 367 4.37 -27.40 16.43
N LEU A 368 3.87 -27.00 15.26
CA LEU A 368 2.90 -27.80 14.48
C LEU A 368 3.62 -28.69 13.45
N LEU A 369 3.33 -29.99 13.50
CA LEU A 369 3.85 -31.00 12.59
C LEU A 369 2.72 -31.67 11.82
N LEU A 370 3.06 -32.25 10.66
CA LEU A 370 2.19 -33.02 9.79
C LEU A 370 2.80 -34.41 9.57
N LYS A 371 2.02 -35.45 9.82
CA LYS A 371 2.40 -36.86 9.61
C LYS A 371 1.35 -37.60 8.80
N THR A 372 1.81 -38.37 7.82
CA THR A 372 0.94 -39.23 7.02
C THR A 372 0.89 -40.64 7.61
N HIS A 373 -0.33 -41.13 7.85
CA HIS A 373 -0.63 -42.50 8.28
C HIS A 373 -1.20 -43.28 7.10
N ARG A 374 -0.37 -44.09 6.45
CA ARG A 374 -0.76 -44.86 5.24
C ARG A 374 -1.84 -45.91 5.51
N GLU A 375 -1.75 -46.62 6.63
CA GLU A 375 -2.75 -47.64 7.01
C GLU A 375 -4.13 -47.04 7.28
N ARG A 376 -4.17 -45.87 7.93
CA ARG A 376 -5.42 -45.14 8.20
C ARG A 376 -5.88 -44.29 7.03
N GLN A 377 -5.05 -44.14 5.99
CA GLN A 377 -5.27 -43.23 4.86
C GLN A 377 -5.59 -41.79 5.31
N LYS A 378 -4.81 -41.28 6.27
CA LYS A 378 -5.01 -39.96 6.90
C LYS A 378 -3.72 -39.17 7.02
N ASN A 379 -3.83 -37.85 6.87
CA ASN A 379 -2.81 -36.87 7.20
C ASN A 379 -3.18 -36.18 8.51
N VAL A 380 -2.32 -36.28 9.53
CA VAL A 380 -2.61 -35.81 10.89
C VAL A 380 -1.70 -34.64 11.26
N ILE A 381 -2.32 -33.53 11.66
CA ILE A 381 -1.68 -32.34 12.22
C ILE A 381 -1.65 -32.47 13.75
N PHE A 382 -0.49 -32.30 14.36
CA PHE A 382 -0.35 -32.37 15.83
C PHE A 382 0.69 -31.36 16.34
N GLY A 383 0.56 -30.97 17.61
CA GLY A 383 1.45 -30.02 18.26
C GLY A 383 2.48 -30.71 19.15
N VAL A 384 3.72 -30.19 19.15
CA VAL A 384 4.82 -30.64 20.03
C VAL A 384 5.30 -29.46 20.88
N HIS A 385 5.51 -29.67 22.18
CA HIS A 385 6.04 -28.62 23.07
C HIS A 385 7.50 -28.30 22.74
N LYS A 386 7.88 -27.02 22.87
CA LYS A 386 9.25 -26.56 22.54
C LYS A 386 10.33 -27.19 23.43
N GLN A 387 10.02 -27.54 24.68
CA GLN A 387 10.98 -28.08 25.66
C GLN A 387 11.29 -29.58 25.47
N ASP A 388 10.45 -30.33 24.75
CA ASP A 388 10.68 -31.78 24.51
C ASP A 388 11.60 -32.06 23.30
N SER A 389 12.23 -31.02 22.73
CA SER A 389 13.01 -31.12 21.48
C SER A 389 14.50 -31.41 21.67
N ASP A 390 15.01 -31.41 22.90
CA ASP A 390 16.44 -31.58 23.21
C ASP A 390 16.92 -33.05 23.28
N GLY A 391 16.26 -34.00 22.59
CA GLY A 391 16.78 -35.38 22.56
C GLY A 391 16.18 -36.37 21.57
N ILE A 392 15.03 -36.07 20.94
CA ILE A 392 14.39 -36.97 19.95
C ILE A 392 13.88 -36.12 18.80
N HIS A 393 14.42 -36.31 17.58
CA HIS A 393 13.87 -35.69 16.38
C HIS A 393 12.42 -36.15 16.19
N PRO A 394 11.40 -35.28 16.30
CA PRO A 394 10.02 -35.71 16.19
C PRO A 394 9.73 -36.21 14.76
N GLN A 395 9.10 -37.38 14.65
CA GLN A 395 8.70 -37.97 13.37
C GLN A 395 7.56 -37.15 12.74
N GLY A 396 7.88 -36.27 11.80
CA GLY A 396 6.89 -35.51 11.01
C GLY A 396 7.49 -34.27 10.34
N TYR A 397 6.83 -33.78 9.29
CA TYR A 397 7.25 -32.55 8.61
C TYR A 397 6.66 -31.32 9.28
N ARG A 398 7.29 -30.15 9.14
CA ARG A 398 6.70 -28.89 9.65
C ARG A 398 5.42 -28.59 8.85
N LEU A 399 4.32 -28.27 9.52
CA LEU A 399 3.07 -27.90 8.85
C LEU A 399 3.24 -26.68 7.93
N SER A 400 4.07 -25.72 8.34
CA SER A 400 4.40 -24.54 7.52
C SER A 400 5.05 -24.91 6.19
N GLN A 401 5.77 -26.03 6.10
CA GLN A 401 6.36 -26.52 4.85
C GLN A 401 5.26 -26.90 3.85
N PHE A 402 4.32 -27.75 4.26
CA PHE A 402 3.16 -28.12 3.43
C PHE A 402 2.41 -26.89 2.93
N VAL A 403 2.07 -25.96 3.83
CA VAL A 403 1.31 -24.75 3.48
C VAL A 403 2.09 -23.84 2.53
N ASN A 404 3.41 -23.72 2.71
CA ASN A 404 4.26 -22.93 1.82
C ASN A 404 4.36 -23.56 0.42
N GLU A 405 4.46 -24.88 0.33
CA GLU A 405 4.49 -25.60 -0.94
C GLU A 405 3.14 -25.53 -1.67
N ALA A 406 2.02 -25.63 -0.94
CA ALA A 406 0.68 -25.47 -1.50
C ALA A 406 0.43 -24.05 -2.05
N ASP A 407 0.80 -23.00 -1.29
CA ASP A 407 0.77 -21.60 -1.76
C ASP A 407 1.69 -21.41 -2.99
N TRP A 408 2.85 -22.07 -3.03
CA TRP A 408 3.73 -22.03 -4.20
C TRP A 408 3.07 -22.64 -5.43
N ILE A 409 2.41 -23.80 -5.30
CA ILE A 409 1.64 -24.43 -6.39
C ILE A 409 0.58 -23.47 -6.92
N TYR A 410 -0.18 -22.83 -6.03
CA TYR A 410 -1.20 -21.85 -6.41
C TYR A 410 -0.59 -20.68 -7.19
N ARG A 411 0.53 -20.11 -6.72
CA ARG A 411 1.25 -19.04 -7.45
C ARG A 411 1.77 -19.50 -8.80
N GLN A 412 2.32 -20.71 -8.89
CA GLN A 412 2.80 -21.26 -10.16
C GLN A 412 1.65 -21.46 -11.13
N PHE A 413 0.49 -21.93 -10.68
CA PHE A 413 -0.72 -21.99 -11.50
C PHE A 413 -1.08 -20.62 -12.07
N LEU A 414 -1.17 -19.59 -11.23
CA LEU A 414 -1.45 -18.22 -11.69
C LEU A 414 -0.39 -17.71 -12.68
N GLN A 415 0.88 -18.05 -12.46
CA GLN A 415 1.98 -17.69 -13.35
C GLN A 415 1.93 -18.42 -14.69
N SER A 416 1.60 -19.72 -14.71
CA SER A 416 1.42 -20.52 -15.92
C SER A 416 0.21 -20.05 -16.71
N MET A 417 -0.93 -19.80 -16.04
CA MET A 417 -2.10 -19.18 -16.65
C MET A 417 -1.76 -17.87 -17.32
N ARG A 418 -0.99 -17.00 -16.64
CA ARG A 418 -0.53 -15.74 -17.24
C ARG A 418 0.27 -15.98 -18.52
N LYS A 419 1.30 -16.83 -18.48
CA LYS A 419 2.12 -17.14 -19.66
C LYS A 419 1.25 -17.70 -20.80
N ALA A 420 0.31 -18.59 -20.47
CA ALA A 420 -0.64 -19.19 -21.39
C ALA A 420 -1.51 -18.12 -22.07
N ILE A 421 -2.11 -17.21 -21.31
CA ILE A 421 -2.96 -16.13 -21.85
C ILE A 421 -2.17 -15.23 -22.80
N TRP A 422 -0.96 -14.82 -22.42
CA TRP A 422 -0.10 -14.02 -23.31
C TRP A 422 0.27 -14.77 -24.59
N ARG A 423 0.46 -16.09 -24.51
CA ARG A 423 0.73 -16.92 -25.69
C ARG A 423 -0.50 -17.02 -26.60
N VAL A 424 -1.68 -17.27 -26.05
CA VAL A 424 -2.96 -17.27 -26.80
C VAL A 424 -3.19 -15.91 -27.48
N MET A 425 -2.98 -14.81 -26.75
CA MET A 425 -3.07 -13.47 -27.31
C MET A 425 -2.00 -13.18 -28.36
N GLY A 426 -0.82 -13.80 -28.28
CA GLY A 426 0.19 -13.70 -29.34
C GLY A 426 -0.17 -14.46 -30.61
N ASN A 427 -0.96 -15.53 -30.48
CA ASN A 427 -1.37 -16.39 -31.59
C ASN A 427 -2.61 -15.84 -32.33
N ASP A 428 -3.49 -15.13 -31.63
CA ASP A 428 -4.66 -14.45 -32.22
C ASP A 428 -4.24 -13.12 -32.90
N ASN A 429 -4.48 -12.97 -34.21
CA ASN A 429 -4.07 -11.79 -35.02
C ASN A 429 -5.11 -10.65 -35.12
N THR A 430 -6.16 -10.62 -34.29
CA THR A 430 -7.31 -9.70 -34.44
C THR A 430 -7.41 -8.63 -33.33
N GLY A 431 -8.17 -7.54 -33.53
CA GLY A 431 -8.20 -6.34 -32.66
C GLY A 431 -8.88 -6.45 -31.27
N ASP A 432 -8.92 -5.33 -30.52
CA ASP A 432 -9.39 -5.09 -29.13
C ASP A 432 -8.79 -5.96 -28.00
N THR A 433 -7.85 -5.40 -27.24
CA THR A 433 -7.04 -6.11 -26.23
C THR A 433 -7.84 -6.60 -25.02
N ASN A 434 -8.83 -5.85 -24.51
CA ASN A 434 -9.54 -6.22 -23.27
C ASN A 434 -10.51 -7.38 -23.48
N GLY A 435 -11.25 -7.37 -24.59
CA GLY A 435 -12.16 -8.47 -24.95
C GLY A 435 -11.41 -9.77 -25.20
N ARG A 436 -10.31 -9.70 -25.97
CA ARG A 436 -9.42 -10.83 -26.23
C ARG A 436 -8.81 -11.40 -24.96
N PHE A 437 -8.43 -10.53 -24.03
CA PHE A 437 -7.89 -10.94 -22.75
C PHE A 437 -8.89 -11.75 -21.93
N GLN A 438 -10.12 -11.24 -21.79
CA GLN A 438 -11.19 -11.94 -21.05
C GLN A 438 -11.54 -13.27 -21.70
N GLU A 439 -11.64 -13.31 -23.04
CA GLU A 439 -11.92 -14.53 -23.78
C GLU A 439 -10.80 -15.55 -23.65
N ALA A 440 -9.53 -15.15 -23.74
CA ALA A 440 -8.39 -16.04 -23.58
C ALA A 440 -8.35 -16.68 -22.18
N VAL A 441 -8.61 -15.91 -21.12
CA VAL A 441 -8.73 -16.43 -19.74
C VAL A 441 -9.83 -17.48 -19.65
N LEU A 442 -11.05 -17.13 -20.08
CA LEU A 442 -12.20 -18.02 -20.00
C LEU A 442 -12.01 -19.29 -20.82
N SER A 443 -11.43 -19.15 -22.00
CA SER A 443 -11.20 -20.27 -22.89
C SER A 443 -10.19 -21.26 -22.33
N VAL A 444 -9.00 -20.80 -21.91
CA VAL A 444 -7.97 -21.69 -21.34
C VAL A 444 -8.49 -22.39 -20.09
N LEU A 445 -9.20 -21.67 -19.21
CA LEU A 445 -9.80 -22.28 -18.01
C LEU A 445 -10.86 -23.32 -18.37
N SER A 446 -11.71 -23.05 -19.37
CA SER A 446 -12.76 -23.98 -19.77
C SER A 446 -12.19 -25.29 -20.33
N HIS A 447 -11.10 -25.24 -21.09
CA HIS A 447 -10.47 -26.45 -21.66
C HIS A 447 -9.91 -27.38 -20.58
N PHE A 448 -9.35 -26.80 -19.52
CA PHE A 448 -8.87 -27.58 -18.37
C PHE A 448 -9.96 -27.84 -17.32
N ASN A 449 -11.23 -27.51 -17.56
CA ASN A 449 -12.30 -27.64 -16.57
C ASN A 449 -11.99 -26.89 -15.23
N LEU A 450 -11.34 -25.73 -15.34
CA LEU A 450 -10.89 -24.87 -14.23
C LEU A 450 -11.69 -23.56 -14.14
N SER A 451 -12.90 -23.50 -14.69
CA SER A 451 -13.75 -22.30 -14.72
C SER A 451 -14.02 -21.69 -13.33
N GLY A 452 -13.99 -22.50 -12.27
CA GLY A 452 -14.11 -22.03 -10.87
C GLY A 452 -12.99 -21.08 -10.41
N PHE A 453 -11.82 -21.11 -11.08
CA PHE A 453 -10.67 -20.25 -10.79
C PHE A 453 -10.69 -18.92 -11.55
N ARG A 454 -11.77 -18.61 -12.28
CA ARG A 454 -11.92 -17.39 -13.08
C ARG A 454 -11.55 -16.12 -12.30
N GLN A 455 -12.13 -15.95 -11.11
CA GLN A 455 -11.93 -14.74 -10.31
C GLN A 455 -10.49 -14.62 -9.82
N ASP A 456 -9.87 -15.74 -9.42
CA ASP A 456 -8.48 -15.76 -8.94
C ASP A 456 -7.51 -15.34 -10.03
N VAL A 457 -7.72 -15.89 -11.22
CA VAL A 457 -6.90 -15.59 -12.39
C VAL A 457 -7.07 -14.14 -12.79
N PHE A 458 -8.30 -13.60 -12.85
CA PHE A 458 -8.51 -12.17 -13.15
C PHE A 458 -7.87 -11.26 -12.11
N THR A 459 -8.13 -11.47 -10.82
CA THR A 459 -7.59 -10.64 -9.75
C THR A 459 -6.07 -10.66 -9.69
N SER A 460 -5.47 -11.84 -9.81
CA SER A 460 -4.01 -12.00 -9.88
C SER A 460 -3.44 -11.25 -11.09
N LEU A 461 -4.12 -11.34 -12.22
CA LEU A 461 -3.72 -10.65 -13.44
C LEU A 461 -3.93 -9.13 -13.31
N ASP A 462 -5.01 -8.63 -12.74
CA ASP A 462 -5.25 -7.19 -12.54
C ASP A 462 -4.15 -6.52 -11.70
N VAL A 463 -3.70 -7.21 -10.65
CA VAL A 463 -2.60 -6.75 -9.78
C VAL A 463 -1.22 -6.85 -10.47
N GLN A 464 -1.07 -7.70 -11.50
CA GLN A 464 0.23 -8.06 -12.09
C GLN A 464 0.42 -7.69 -13.58
N LEU A 465 -0.64 -7.46 -14.34
CA LEU A 465 -0.63 -7.23 -15.81
C LEU A 465 -0.14 -5.85 -16.19
N SER A 466 -0.18 -4.90 -15.26
CA SER A 466 0.31 -3.55 -15.49
C SER A 466 1.85 -3.50 -15.67
N LEU A 467 2.54 -4.65 -15.75
CA LEU A 467 4.00 -4.78 -15.59
C LEU A 467 4.66 -5.50 -16.77
N SER A 468 5.62 -4.82 -17.40
CA SER A 468 6.64 -5.44 -18.26
C SER A 468 7.54 -6.39 -17.45
N ARG A 469 8.08 -7.45 -18.08
CA ARG A 469 9.04 -8.42 -17.49
C ARG A 469 10.22 -7.74 -16.76
N ARG A 470 10.69 -6.59 -17.27
CA ARG A 470 11.80 -5.82 -16.68
C ARG A 470 11.46 -5.23 -15.30
N LYS A 471 10.16 -5.00 -15.02
CA LYS A 471 9.63 -4.38 -13.78
C LYS A 471 9.41 -5.39 -12.65
N LYS A 472 9.24 -6.69 -12.96
CA LYS A 472 9.11 -7.77 -11.94
C LYS A 472 10.38 -7.95 -11.11
N ARG A 473 11.56 -7.74 -11.72
CA ARG A 473 12.87 -7.75 -11.02
C ARG A 473 12.95 -6.69 -9.93
N TYR A 474 12.46 -5.47 -10.20
CA TYR A 474 12.49 -4.37 -9.23
C TYR A 474 11.63 -4.65 -8.00
N ARG A 475 10.42 -5.19 -8.20
CA ARG A 475 9.53 -5.62 -7.10
C ARG A 475 10.18 -6.64 -6.18
N MET A 476 10.73 -7.71 -6.74
CA MET A 476 11.38 -8.76 -5.92
C MET A 476 12.65 -8.26 -5.24
N ALA A 477 13.31 -7.27 -5.84
CA ALA A 477 14.50 -6.69 -5.26
C ALA A 477 14.19 -5.82 -4.02
N GLN A 478 13.01 -5.21 -3.92
CA GLN A 478 12.67 -4.31 -2.80
C GLN A 478 12.37 -5.04 -1.49
N ARG A 479 11.89 -6.29 -1.55
CA ARG A 479 11.60 -7.17 -0.38
C ARG A 479 10.74 -6.54 0.73
N SER A 480 9.96 -5.51 0.43
CA SER A 480 8.95 -4.97 1.34
C SER A 480 7.67 -5.79 1.29
N TYR A 481 6.98 -5.88 2.43
CA TYR A 481 5.65 -6.50 2.47
C TYR A 481 4.66 -5.76 1.56
N HIS A 482 4.89 -4.48 1.25
CA HIS A 482 4.08 -3.73 0.30
C HIS A 482 4.08 -4.37 -1.10
N ASP A 483 5.17 -5.06 -1.46
CA ASP A 483 5.34 -5.77 -2.72
C ASP A 483 5.03 -7.24 -2.68
N THR A 484 5.47 -7.90 -1.62
CA THR A 484 5.31 -9.34 -1.45
C THR A 484 3.90 -9.68 -0.96
N GLY A 485 3.20 -8.70 -0.36
CA GLY A 485 1.90 -8.84 0.27
C GLY A 485 1.97 -9.66 1.56
N LEU A 486 0.80 -10.08 2.06
CA LEU A 486 0.70 -10.96 3.23
C LEU A 486 -0.20 -12.18 2.95
N LYS A 487 -0.04 -13.25 3.74
CA LYS A 487 -0.95 -14.41 3.75
C LYS A 487 -1.33 -14.84 5.16
N VAL A 488 -2.55 -15.34 5.26
CA VAL A 488 -3.11 -16.04 6.41
C VAL A 488 -3.70 -17.35 5.91
N VAL A 489 -3.42 -18.46 6.59
CA VAL A 489 -4.06 -19.74 6.33
C VAL A 489 -4.78 -20.20 7.59
N ASP A 490 -6.10 -20.28 7.51
CA ASP A 490 -6.98 -20.75 8.57
C ASP A 490 -7.28 -22.24 8.32
N ILE A 491 -6.93 -23.07 9.29
CA ILE A 491 -7.18 -24.52 9.27
C ILE A 491 -8.31 -24.79 10.24
N THR A 492 -9.44 -25.23 9.70
CA THR A 492 -10.71 -25.44 10.41
C THR A 492 -11.32 -26.78 10.01
N ARG A 493 -12.07 -27.41 10.91
CA ARG A 493 -12.98 -28.51 10.54
C ARG A 493 -14.16 -27.94 9.75
N GLU A 494 -14.66 -28.71 8.80
CA GLU A 494 -15.88 -28.34 8.08
C GLU A 494 -17.10 -28.47 9.00
N GLU A 495 -18.06 -27.56 8.86
CA GLU A 495 -19.28 -27.61 9.67
C GLU A 495 -20.02 -28.92 9.42
N GLY A 496 -20.30 -29.66 10.50
CA GLY A 496 -20.96 -30.97 10.42
C GLY A 496 -20.06 -32.14 10.01
N VAL A 497 -18.76 -31.93 9.73
CA VAL A 497 -17.83 -32.99 9.32
C VAL A 497 -16.59 -33.00 10.25
N PRO A 498 -16.58 -33.84 11.32
CA PRO A 498 -15.54 -33.80 12.34
C PRO A 498 -14.22 -34.48 11.93
N ASP A 499 -14.22 -35.26 10.85
CA ASP A 499 -13.11 -36.14 10.47
C ASP A 499 -12.19 -35.56 9.39
N THR A 500 -12.48 -34.35 8.89
CA THR A 500 -11.64 -33.63 7.92
C THR A 500 -11.44 -32.16 8.29
N VAL A 501 -10.35 -31.56 7.80
CA VAL A 501 -10.06 -30.13 7.87
C VAL A 501 -9.83 -29.53 6.49
N SER A 502 -10.15 -28.25 6.36
CA SER A 502 -9.88 -27.42 5.18
C SER A 502 -8.82 -26.38 5.52
N CYS A 503 -8.02 -25.96 4.52
CA CYS A 503 -6.94 -24.98 4.67
C CYS A 503 -7.30 -23.70 3.90
N HIS A 504 -8.09 -22.82 4.50
CA HIS A 504 -8.55 -21.58 3.88
C HIS A 504 -7.44 -20.53 3.83
N PHE A 505 -6.95 -20.25 2.62
CA PHE A 505 -6.03 -19.16 2.33
C PHE A 505 -6.77 -17.84 2.16
N HIS A 506 -6.28 -16.83 2.88
CA HIS A 506 -6.63 -15.43 2.77
C HIS A 506 -5.34 -14.61 2.61
N GLY A 507 -5.41 -13.47 1.94
CA GLY A 507 -4.22 -12.62 1.85
C GLY A 507 -4.38 -11.43 0.94
N LEU A 508 -3.36 -10.57 0.98
CA LEU A 508 -3.19 -9.50 0.03
C LEU A 508 -2.04 -9.87 -0.90
N PRO A 509 -2.21 -9.85 -2.23
CA PRO A 509 -1.11 -10.07 -3.17
C PRO A 509 -0.13 -8.89 -3.21
N VAL A 510 -0.60 -7.70 -2.82
CA VAL A 510 0.13 -6.43 -2.75
C VAL A 510 -0.58 -5.53 -1.72
N SER A 511 0.12 -4.60 -1.08
CA SER A 511 -0.54 -3.56 -0.27
C SER A 511 -1.16 -2.46 -1.16
N PRO A 512 -2.03 -1.59 -0.63
CA PRO A 512 -2.48 -0.39 -1.36
C PRO A 512 -1.33 0.49 -1.85
N THR A 513 -0.32 0.73 -1.00
CA THR A 513 0.90 1.48 -1.35
C THR A 513 1.66 0.82 -2.49
N GLY A 514 1.81 -0.51 -2.45
CA GLY A 514 2.45 -1.27 -3.52
C GLY A 514 1.63 -1.23 -4.81
N LEU A 515 0.30 -1.25 -4.74
CA LEU A 515 -0.58 -1.12 -5.91
C LEU A 515 -0.42 0.25 -6.57
N LEU A 516 -0.41 1.34 -5.79
CA LEU A 516 -0.17 2.69 -6.30
C LEU A 516 1.15 2.76 -7.06
N ALA A 517 2.22 2.22 -6.49
CA ALA A 517 3.51 2.17 -7.16
C ALA A 517 3.49 1.30 -8.43
N ASN A 518 2.73 0.20 -8.44
CA ASN A 518 2.54 -0.62 -9.64
C ASN A 518 1.80 0.13 -10.76
N MET A 519 0.84 0.99 -10.42
CA MET A 519 0.15 1.84 -11.40
C MET A 519 1.12 2.84 -12.04
N VAL A 520 1.98 3.47 -11.24
CA VAL A 520 3.05 4.35 -11.72
C VAL A 520 4.01 3.59 -12.64
N ASP A 521 4.45 2.41 -12.20
CA ASP A 521 5.30 1.54 -12.99
C ASP A 521 4.63 1.12 -14.30
N ALA A 522 3.32 0.96 -14.35
CA ALA A 522 2.57 0.67 -15.56
C ALA A 522 2.61 1.78 -16.61
N GLY A 523 3.01 2.99 -16.22
CA GLY A 523 3.01 4.16 -17.08
C GLY A 523 1.87 5.14 -16.79
N ALA A 524 1.15 4.98 -15.67
CA ALA A 524 0.18 5.97 -15.22
C ALA A 524 0.89 7.23 -14.72
N ARG A 525 0.34 8.39 -15.05
CA ARG A 525 0.72 9.68 -14.44
C ARG A 525 -0.32 9.99 -13.38
N ILE A 526 0.07 9.94 -12.12
CA ILE A 526 -0.86 10.05 -10.99
C ILE A 526 -0.66 11.39 -10.30
N LEU A 527 -1.67 12.25 -10.35
CA LEU A 527 -1.74 13.51 -9.62
C LEU A 527 -2.63 13.31 -8.40
N GLY A 528 -2.04 13.19 -7.22
CA GLY A 528 -2.77 13.01 -5.97
C GLY A 528 -2.87 14.32 -5.21
N ILE A 529 -4.08 14.81 -4.94
CA ILE A 529 -4.30 16.11 -4.32
C ILE A 529 -5.02 15.93 -2.98
N SER A 530 -4.49 16.50 -1.90
CA SER A 530 -5.15 16.57 -0.59
C SER A 530 -4.51 17.64 0.29
N ALA A 531 -5.19 18.06 1.36
CA ALA A 531 -4.58 18.91 2.39
C ALA A 531 -3.47 18.19 3.17
N THR A 532 -3.49 16.86 3.20
CA THR A 532 -2.54 16.05 3.98
C THR A 532 -1.89 14.96 3.13
N ALA A 533 -1.76 15.19 1.82
CA ALA A 533 -1.27 14.20 0.84
C ALA A 533 0.09 13.60 1.25
N THR A 534 0.99 14.42 1.77
CA THR A 534 2.34 14.01 2.19
C THR A 534 2.47 13.66 3.68
N SER A 535 1.35 13.50 4.41
CA SER A 535 1.37 13.14 5.84
C SER A 535 2.12 11.80 6.04
N PRO A 536 3.06 11.69 7.01
CA PRO A 536 3.88 10.49 7.19
C PRO A 536 3.18 9.26 7.77
N THR A 537 1.95 9.35 8.29
CA THR A 537 1.26 8.19 8.87
C THR A 537 1.01 7.08 7.84
N VAL A 538 1.13 5.82 8.24
CA VAL A 538 0.92 4.65 7.34
C VAL A 538 -0.41 3.92 7.57
N ILE A 539 -1.24 4.37 8.52
CA ILE A 539 -2.54 3.75 8.83
C ILE A 539 -3.67 4.35 7.98
N LYS A 540 -3.73 5.68 7.87
CA LYS A 540 -4.74 6.40 7.07
C LYS A 540 -4.11 7.23 5.96
N ASN A 541 -2.94 6.84 5.45
CA ASN A 541 -2.33 7.38 4.24
C ASN A 541 -1.43 6.30 3.63
N PHE A 542 -0.97 6.52 2.39
CA PHE A 542 0.06 5.69 1.79
C PHE A 542 1.42 5.92 2.45
N ASP A 543 2.25 4.88 2.55
CA ASP A 543 3.63 5.00 3.04
C ASP A 543 4.48 5.82 2.07
N GLN A 544 4.65 7.11 2.40
CA GLN A 544 5.41 8.07 1.61
C GLN A 544 6.90 7.75 1.58
N SER A 545 7.44 7.14 2.65
CA SER A 545 8.86 6.78 2.72
C SER A 545 9.15 5.67 1.72
N TYR A 546 8.32 4.63 1.72
CA TYR A 546 8.39 3.53 0.74
C TYR A 546 8.18 4.03 -0.69
N LEU A 547 7.18 4.88 -0.94
CA LEU A 547 6.92 5.39 -2.30
C LEU A 547 8.10 6.19 -2.85
N ARG A 548 8.70 7.08 -2.04
CA ARG A 548 9.91 7.84 -2.44
C ARG A 548 11.06 6.91 -2.80
N GLN A 549 11.35 5.95 -1.93
CA GLN A 549 12.43 5.00 -2.11
C GLN A 549 12.23 4.09 -3.34
N ARG A 550 11.02 3.56 -3.52
CA ARG A 550 10.69 2.66 -4.61
C ARG A 550 10.64 3.39 -5.95
N LEU A 551 9.95 4.52 -6.02
CA LEU A 551 9.69 5.20 -7.29
C LEU A 551 10.87 6.09 -7.72
N ALA A 552 11.76 6.48 -6.80
CA ALA A 552 12.95 7.29 -7.08
C ALA A 552 12.61 8.52 -7.93
N ASP A 553 13.13 8.60 -9.15
CA ASP A 553 12.91 9.69 -10.12
C ASP A 553 11.45 9.88 -10.55
N LYS A 554 10.59 8.88 -10.32
CA LYS A 554 9.16 8.93 -10.63
C LYS A 554 8.31 9.49 -9.50
N TYR A 555 8.85 9.68 -8.30
CA TYR A 555 8.17 10.40 -7.21
C TYR A 555 8.52 11.88 -7.32
N ILE A 556 7.55 12.72 -7.71
CA ILE A 556 7.78 14.14 -7.93
C ILE A 556 7.29 14.92 -6.71
N ALA A 557 8.20 15.26 -5.82
CA ALA A 557 7.93 16.13 -4.67
C ALA A 557 7.88 17.60 -5.10
N LEU A 558 6.99 18.38 -4.49
CA LEU A 558 6.98 19.84 -4.69
C LEU A 558 8.23 20.47 -4.06
N THR A 559 8.87 21.37 -4.80
CA THR A 559 10.01 22.16 -4.31
C THR A 559 9.57 23.22 -3.30
N PRO A 560 10.47 23.73 -2.44
CA PRO A 560 10.10 24.79 -1.49
C PRO A 560 9.46 26.04 -2.14
N PRO A 561 9.95 26.56 -3.29
CA PRO A 561 9.28 27.65 -3.99
C PRO A 561 7.84 27.32 -4.45
N GLN A 562 7.61 26.08 -4.89
CA GLN A 562 6.27 25.61 -5.28
C GLN A 562 5.32 25.51 -4.08
N GLN A 563 5.84 25.09 -2.92
CA GLN A 563 5.07 25.07 -1.69
C GLN A 563 4.71 26.49 -1.25
N GLN A 564 5.66 27.42 -1.33
CA GLN A 564 5.42 28.84 -1.03
C GLN A 564 4.39 29.46 -1.97
N LEU A 565 4.41 29.11 -3.27
CA LEU A 565 3.41 29.56 -4.23
C LEU A 565 1.97 29.15 -3.82
N ILE A 566 1.79 27.93 -3.31
CA ILE A 566 0.49 27.45 -2.81
C ILE A 566 0.08 28.24 -1.56
N ASP A 567 1.03 28.51 -0.67
CA ASP A 567 0.80 29.26 0.56
C ASP A 567 0.38 30.71 0.29
N ASP A 568 1.15 31.44 -0.52
CA ASP A 568 0.85 32.83 -0.90
C ASP A 568 -0.54 32.92 -1.53
N TYR A 569 -0.89 31.93 -2.36
CA TYR A 569 -2.20 31.83 -2.97
C TYR A 569 -3.31 31.54 -1.95
N TYR A 570 -3.09 30.64 -1.01
CA TYR A 570 -4.03 30.36 0.08
C TYR A 570 -4.29 31.60 0.94
N HIS A 571 -3.24 32.34 1.30
CA HIS A 571 -3.29 33.58 2.06
C HIS A 571 -4.00 34.72 1.29
N SER A 572 -3.74 34.87 -0.01
CA SER A 572 -4.40 35.91 -0.83
C SER A 572 -5.93 35.79 -0.85
N ARG A 573 -6.44 34.56 -0.65
CA ARG A 573 -7.88 34.26 -0.60
C ARG A 573 -8.48 34.33 0.81
N ARG A 574 -7.66 34.52 1.84
CA ARG A 574 -8.07 34.53 3.25
C ARG A 574 -7.28 35.57 4.03
N ARG A 575 -7.61 36.84 3.81
CA ARG A 575 -6.96 37.98 4.47
C ARG A 575 -7.52 38.21 5.88
N TYR A 576 -7.50 37.16 6.72
CA TYR A 576 -8.14 37.19 8.04
C TYR A 576 -7.65 38.36 8.90
N ALA A 577 -6.33 38.51 9.07
CA ALA A 577 -5.75 39.56 9.90
C ALA A 577 -6.02 40.97 9.36
N GLU A 578 -6.02 41.16 8.03
CA GLU A 578 -6.22 42.45 7.39
C GLU A 578 -7.68 42.92 7.48
N GLU A 579 -8.62 41.97 7.36
CA GLU A 579 -10.07 42.25 7.34
C GLU A 579 -10.70 42.12 8.75
N GLY A 580 -9.92 41.79 9.78
CA GLY A 580 -10.36 41.79 11.18
C GLY A 580 -10.97 40.47 11.69
N VAL A 581 -10.72 39.34 11.02
CA VAL A 581 -11.10 38.00 11.49
C VAL A 581 -10.05 37.42 12.44
N ARG A 582 -10.46 36.97 13.62
CA ARG A 582 -9.59 36.42 14.67
C ARG A 582 -9.92 34.95 14.92
N ILE A 583 -8.88 34.13 15.08
CA ILE A 583 -9.01 32.71 15.44
C ILE A 583 -8.59 32.55 16.90
N HIS A 584 -9.51 32.05 17.72
CA HIS A 584 -9.29 31.80 19.14
C HIS A 584 -9.19 30.30 19.41
N ALA A 585 -8.02 29.85 19.84
CA ALA A 585 -7.74 28.46 20.16
C ALA A 585 -7.75 28.25 21.69
N HIS A 586 -8.60 27.34 22.18
CA HIS A 586 -8.73 27.06 23.62
C HIS A 586 -8.62 25.56 23.92
N ALA A 587 -7.81 25.23 24.92
CA ALA A 587 -7.67 23.86 25.42
C ALA A 587 -8.63 23.60 26.60
N LEU A 588 -9.47 22.58 26.49
CA LEU A 588 -10.44 22.17 27.50
C LEU A 588 -9.93 20.97 28.29
N GLY A 589 -9.67 21.17 29.58
CA GLY A 589 -9.35 20.12 30.55
C GLY A 589 -10.61 19.57 31.24
N PRO A 590 -10.53 18.45 31.96
CA PRO A 590 -11.67 17.94 32.72
C PRO A 590 -12.08 18.88 33.87
N ASP A 591 -13.38 19.05 34.08
CA ASP A 591 -13.98 19.75 35.24
C ASP A 591 -15.10 18.89 35.83
N HIS A 592 -14.74 17.99 36.74
CA HIS A 592 -15.70 17.10 37.39
C HIS A 592 -16.84 17.84 38.10
N GLN A 593 -16.55 19.01 38.68
CA GLN A 593 -17.55 19.80 39.42
C GLN A 593 -18.58 20.41 38.50
N LEU A 594 -18.21 20.81 37.28
CA LEU A 594 -19.18 21.25 36.28
C LEU A 594 -20.16 20.13 35.93
N ALA A 595 -19.66 18.93 35.65
CA ALA A 595 -20.51 17.78 35.31
C ALA A 595 -21.45 17.40 36.46
N ILE A 596 -20.95 17.39 37.70
CA ILE A 596 -21.76 17.11 38.90
C ILE A 596 -22.85 18.17 39.06
N ARG A 597 -22.51 19.47 39.00
CA ARG A 597 -23.50 20.55 39.13
C ARG A 597 -24.58 20.52 38.04
N ALA A 598 -24.20 20.17 36.81
CA ALA A 598 -25.15 20.01 35.71
C ALA A 598 -26.12 18.85 35.98
N LEU A 599 -25.62 17.72 36.46
CA LEU A 599 -26.45 16.57 36.84
C LEU A 599 -27.40 16.89 38.01
N GLU A 600 -26.89 17.52 39.07
CA GLU A 600 -27.70 17.88 40.24
C GLU A 600 -28.81 18.86 39.88
N ARG A 601 -28.53 19.79 38.96
CA ARG A 601 -29.52 20.73 38.45
C ARG A 601 -30.59 20.03 37.61
N PHE A 602 -30.17 19.14 36.71
CA PHE A 602 -31.09 18.42 35.84
C PHE A 602 -31.98 17.45 36.62
N GLY A 603 -31.40 16.69 37.56
CA GLY A 603 -32.12 15.73 38.40
C GLY A 603 -32.77 16.32 39.65
N GLN A 604 -32.54 17.61 39.94
CA GLN A 604 -33.02 18.32 41.14
C GLN A 604 -32.70 17.62 42.48
N CYS A 605 -31.61 16.86 42.53
CA CYS A 605 -31.15 16.16 43.73
C CYS A 605 -29.63 15.96 43.72
N PRO A 606 -28.98 15.80 44.90
CA PRO A 606 -27.55 15.53 44.97
C PRO A 606 -27.15 14.20 44.30
N VAL A 607 -26.07 14.19 43.53
CA VAL A 607 -25.65 13.00 42.76
C VAL A 607 -24.36 12.40 43.33
N ARG A 608 -24.47 11.23 43.98
CA ARG A 608 -23.31 10.53 44.59
C ARG A 608 -22.44 9.76 43.60
N LEU A 609 -23.03 9.24 42.51
CA LEU A 609 -22.36 8.38 41.54
C LEU A 609 -22.50 8.94 40.10
N PRO A 610 -21.90 10.10 39.81
CA PRO A 610 -22.12 10.83 38.55
C PRO A 610 -21.75 9.99 37.31
N GLY A 611 -20.66 9.22 37.36
CA GLY A 611 -20.26 8.37 36.23
C GLY A 611 -21.24 7.25 35.92
N THR A 612 -21.93 6.69 36.93
CA THR A 612 -22.97 5.68 36.71
C THR A 612 -24.21 6.30 36.08
N VAL A 613 -24.64 7.48 36.56
CA VAL A 613 -25.81 8.20 36.03
C VAL A 613 -25.56 8.61 34.57
N LEU A 614 -24.41 9.20 34.28
CA LEU A 614 -24.05 9.57 32.91
C LEU A 614 -23.92 8.36 31.98
N GLY A 615 -23.36 7.24 32.47
CA GLY A 615 -23.32 5.99 31.73
C GLY A 615 -24.71 5.52 31.31
N GLN A 616 -25.69 5.59 32.23
CA GLN A 616 -27.09 5.27 31.93
C GLN A 616 -27.70 6.23 30.90
N TYR A 617 -27.46 7.54 31.02
CA TYR A 617 -27.97 8.53 30.06
C TYR A 617 -27.37 8.37 28.65
N LEU A 618 -26.19 7.77 28.56
CA LEU A 618 -25.50 7.45 27.31
C LEU A 618 -25.78 6.03 26.79
N GLY A 619 -26.65 5.26 27.46
CA GLY A 619 -27.01 3.90 27.05
C GLY A 619 -25.90 2.85 27.23
N GLN A 620 -24.92 3.07 28.13
CA GLN A 620 -23.78 2.16 28.35
C GLN A 620 -23.70 1.67 29.82
N PRO A 621 -23.64 0.35 30.09
CA PRO A 621 -23.34 -0.15 31.43
C PRO A 621 -21.88 0.14 31.77
N ALA A 622 -21.64 1.06 32.71
CA ALA A 622 -20.29 1.54 33.03
C ALA A 622 -19.48 0.49 33.83
N THR A 623 -18.36 0.01 33.26
CA THR A 623 -17.33 -0.70 34.05
C THR A 623 -16.59 0.29 34.98
N PRO A 624 -15.89 -0.15 36.04
CA PRO A 624 -15.29 0.77 37.02
C PRO A 624 -14.34 1.83 36.44
N GLY A 625 -13.56 1.49 35.41
CA GLY A 625 -12.67 2.44 34.71
C GLY A 625 -13.41 3.43 33.79
N ASP A 626 -14.57 3.03 33.26
CA ASP A 626 -15.37 3.87 32.36
C ASP A 626 -16.05 5.04 33.09
N LYS A 627 -16.29 4.89 34.40
CA LYS A 627 -17.06 5.87 35.19
C LYS A 627 -16.38 7.23 35.28
N ASP A 628 -15.07 7.26 35.57
CA ASP A 628 -14.33 8.53 35.62
C ASP A 628 -14.13 9.13 34.23
N TYR A 629 -13.83 8.28 33.24
CA TYR A 629 -13.70 8.71 31.85
C TYR A 629 -14.95 9.44 31.35
N VAL A 630 -16.14 8.88 31.61
CA VAL A 630 -17.41 9.50 31.18
C VAL A 630 -17.62 10.86 31.84
N VAL A 631 -17.33 11.02 33.14
CA VAL A 631 -17.45 12.31 33.82
C VAL A 631 -16.48 13.34 33.22
N ARG A 632 -15.22 12.94 33.01
CA ARG A 632 -14.20 13.78 32.36
C ARG A 632 -14.63 14.21 30.97
N TRP A 633 -15.16 13.28 30.16
CA TRP A 633 -15.62 13.55 28.81
C TRP A 633 -16.83 14.50 28.80
N VAL A 634 -17.88 14.22 29.57
CA VAL A 634 -19.08 15.08 29.66
C VAL A 634 -18.70 16.49 30.14
N SER A 635 -17.80 16.61 31.11
CA SER A 635 -17.36 17.92 31.59
C SER A 635 -16.74 18.79 30.49
N LYS A 636 -15.97 18.20 29.57
CA LYS A 636 -15.38 18.91 28.42
C LYS A 636 -16.44 19.32 27.42
N VAL A 637 -17.43 18.46 27.15
CA VAL A 637 -18.57 18.80 26.29
C VAL A 637 -19.36 19.98 26.89
N LEU A 638 -19.69 19.93 28.18
CA LEU A 638 -20.41 21.01 28.87
C LEU A 638 -19.62 22.33 28.85
N GLN A 639 -18.29 22.29 29.03
CA GLN A 639 -17.43 23.47 28.88
C GLN A 639 -17.48 24.04 27.47
N ALA A 640 -17.43 23.18 26.44
CA ALA A 640 -17.52 23.62 25.06
C ALA A 640 -18.87 24.28 24.75
N LEU A 641 -19.95 23.73 25.30
CA LEU A 641 -21.30 24.31 25.21
C LEU A 641 -21.40 25.66 25.92
N THR A 642 -20.86 25.78 27.14
CA THR A 642 -20.82 27.05 27.87
C THR A 642 -20.02 28.10 27.10
N HIS A 643 -18.89 27.71 26.51
CA HIS A 643 -18.10 28.61 25.67
C HIS A 643 -18.91 29.10 24.46
N PHE A 644 -19.60 28.20 23.74
CA PHE A 644 -20.40 28.58 22.58
C PHE A 644 -21.62 29.44 22.93
N ALA A 645 -22.29 29.16 24.05
CA ALA A 645 -23.40 29.98 24.54
C ALA A 645 -22.96 31.42 24.84
N ALA A 646 -21.72 31.61 25.33
CA ALA A 646 -21.18 32.92 25.68
C ALA A 646 -20.82 33.81 24.46
N GLN A 647 -20.79 33.27 23.24
CA GLN A 647 -20.40 34.01 22.03
C GLN A 647 -21.61 34.49 21.22
N PRO A 648 -22.12 35.72 21.39
CA PRO A 648 -23.36 36.15 20.73
C PRO A 648 -23.28 36.18 19.19
N GLY A 649 -22.10 36.42 18.62
CA GLY A 649 -21.89 36.46 17.17
C GLY A 649 -21.73 35.09 16.48
N ASN A 650 -21.53 34.02 17.25
CA ASN A 650 -21.31 32.67 16.73
C ASN A 650 -22.61 31.89 16.71
N ARG A 651 -22.90 31.23 15.57
CA ARG A 651 -24.18 30.60 15.30
C ARG A 651 -24.07 29.12 14.98
N TYR A 652 -22.96 28.68 14.39
CA TYR A 652 -22.81 27.32 13.93
C TYR A 652 -21.66 26.59 14.64
N MET A 653 -22.03 25.72 15.60
CA MET A 653 -21.09 24.87 16.32
C MET A 653 -21.13 23.43 15.82
N MET A 654 -19.94 22.87 15.60
CA MET A 654 -19.76 21.46 15.32
C MET A 654 -18.87 20.79 16.37
N LEU A 655 -19.31 19.66 16.91
CA LEU A 655 -18.56 18.84 17.87
C LEU A 655 -18.14 17.54 17.21
N LEU A 656 -16.82 17.32 17.11
CA LEU A 656 -16.24 16.09 16.55
C LEU A 656 -15.87 15.14 17.67
N LEU A 657 -16.66 14.07 17.77
CA LEU A 657 -16.57 13.08 18.82
C LEU A 657 -16.01 11.75 18.31
N ASN A 658 -15.60 10.90 19.25
CA ASN A 658 -15.19 9.52 18.96
C ASN A 658 -16.35 8.53 18.88
N ARG A 659 -17.59 8.99 19.12
CA ARG A 659 -18.80 8.15 19.14
C ARG A 659 -19.99 8.91 18.57
N THR A 660 -20.88 8.18 17.90
CA THR A 660 -22.17 8.72 17.44
C THR A 660 -23.15 8.76 18.61
N LEU A 661 -23.80 9.90 18.84
CA LEU A 661 -24.90 10.03 19.80
C LEU A 661 -26.22 9.71 19.08
N LYS A 662 -26.78 8.51 19.30
CA LYS A 662 -28.05 8.12 18.67
C LYS A 662 -29.24 8.67 19.47
N PRO A 663 -30.20 9.39 18.84
CA PRO A 663 -31.34 9.97 19.56
C PRO A 663 -32.14 8.96 20.39
N SER A 664 -32.36 7.76 19.86
CA SER A 664 -33.12 6.70 20.54
C SER A 664 -32.45 6.16 21.82
N GLU A 665 -31.13 6.25 21.90
CA GLU A 665 -30.32 5.70 23.00
C GLU A 665 -29.87 6.80 23.99
N THR A 666 -29.85 8.07 23.56
CA THR A 666 -29.23 9.18 24.31
C THR A 666 -30.18 10.34 24.61
N SER A 667 -31.50 10.14 24.50
CA SER A 667 -32.51 11.20 24.71
C SER A 667 -32.38 11.92 26.05
N THR A 668 -32.16 11.18 27.15
CA THR A 668 -31.96 11.77 28.48
C THR A 668 -30.67 12.59 28.57
N PHE A 669 -29.61 12.16 27.88
CA PHE A 669 -28.37 12.92 27.80
C PHE A 669 -28.57 14.22 26.99
N ILE A 670 -29.32 14.17 25.89
CA ILE A 670 -29.64 15.37 25.10
C ILE A 670 -30.43 16.38 25.94
N ALA A 671 -31.43 15.92 26.70
CA ALA A 671 -32.20 16.78 27.62
C ALA A 671 -31.32 17.43 28.71
N LEU A 672 -30.29 16.73 29.20
CA LEU A 672 -29.28 17.30 30.10
C LEU A 672 -28.50 18.44 29.42
N LEU A 673 -28.13 18.28 28.15
CA LEU A 673 -27.42 19.32 27.40
C LEU A 673 -28.31 20.55 27.16
N GLU A 674 -29.58 20.35 26.78
CA GLU A 674 -30.57 21.42 26.62
C GLU A 674 -30.79 22.19 27.92
N ASN A 675 -30.92 21.48 29.04
CA ASN A 675 -31.03 22.11 30.36
C ASN A 675 -29.79 22.96 30.71
N HIS A 676 -28.61 22.45 30.39
CA HIS A 676 -27.35 23.17 30.61
C HIS A 676 -27.25 24.43 29.73
N LEU A 677 -27.63 24.35 28.46
CA LEU A 677 -27.66 25.49 27.54
C LEU A 677 -28.67 26.57 27.98
N ALA A 678 -29.87 26.15 28.40
CA ALA A 678 -30.88 27.06 28.94
C ALA A 678 -30.37 27.81 30.19
N HIS A 679 -29.62 27.12 31.06
CA HIS A 679 -28.98 27.77 32.21
C HIS A 679 -27.88 28.76 31.81
N CYS A 680 -27.18 28.51 30.70
CA CYS A 680 -26.22 29.45 30.14
C CYS A 680 -26.88 30.64 29.42
N GLY A 681 -28.22 30.74 29.43
CA GLY A 681 -28.98 31.80 28.78
C GLY A 681 -29.26 31.55 27.30
N LEU A 682 -28.99 30.34 26.78
CA LEU A 682 -29.24 29.98 25.39
C LEU A 682 -30.49 29.11 25.26
N THR A 683 -31.63 29.73 24.96
CA THR A 683 -32.93 29.05 24.77
C THR A 683 -33.30 28.85 23.29
N ALA A 684 -32.81 29.72 22.39
CA ALA A 684 -32.99 29.59 20.94
C ALA A 684 -31.82 28.81 20.31
N CYS A 685 -31.82 27.48 20.49
CA CYS A 685 -30.79 26.59 19.96
C CYS A 685 -31.40 25.28 19.46
N GLN A 686 -30.97 24.82 18.29
CA GLN A 686 -31.36 23.50 17.74
C GLN A 686 -30.17 22.54 17.81
N ILE A 687 -30.40 21.35 18.35
CA ILE A 687 -29.38 20.31 18.51
C ILE A 687 -29.65 19.18 17.51
N PHE A 688 -28.64 18.88 16.68
CA PHE A 688 -28.65 17.76 15.75
C PHE A 688 -27.68 16.69 16.24
N THR A 689 -28.17 15.47 16.42
CA THR A 689 -27.40 14.27 16.80
C THR A 689 -27.56 13.17 15.76
N GLY A 690 -26.85 12.05 15.90
CA GLY A 690 -26.99 10.90 15.00
C GLY A 690 -26.41 11.09 13.60
N LEU A 691 -25.54 12.09 13.38
CA LEU A 691 -24.97 12.37 12.05
C LEU A 691 -23.89 11.34 11.68
N ASP A 692 -24.31 10.17 11.21
CA ASP A 692 -23.47 9.13 10.62
C ASP A 692 -23.59 9.06 9.08
N ALA A 693 -22.83 8.18 8.43
CA ALA A 693 -22.84 8.05 6.97
C ALA A 693 -24.23 7.65 6.42
N GLY A 694 -25.01 6.88 7.18
CA GLY A 694 -26.38 6.48 6.83
C GLY A 694 -27.34 7.66 6.93
N ALA A 695 -27.37 8.34 8.07
CA ALA A 695 -28.21 9.52 8.30
C ALA A 695 -27.90 10.67 7.32
N MET A 696 -26.64 10.81 6.90
CA MET A 696 -26.23 11.75 5.85
C MET A 696 -26.88 11.46 4.50
N SER A 697 -27.09 10.17 4.18
CA SER A 697 -27.79 9.74 2.97
C SER A 697 -29.32 9.87 3.06
N GLU A 698 -29.86 9.99 4.27
CA GLU A 698 -31.29 10.11 4.56
C GLU A 698 -31.80 11.57 4.61
N GLY A 699 -30.91 12.56 4.50
CA GLY A 699 -31.30 13.97 4.33
C GLY A 699 -31.09 14.89 5.54
N LEU A 700 -30.69 14.36 6.70
CA LEU A 700 -30.48 15.13 7.94
C LEU A 700 -29.54 16.35 7.76
N PHE A 701 -28.54 16.22 6.88
CA PHE A 701 -27.62 17.32 6.58
C PHE A 701 -28.28 18.48 5.85
N GLU A 702 -29.24 18.20 4.97
CA GLU A 702 -30.00 19.24 4.27
C GLU A 702 -30.94 19.96 5.24
N GLU A 703 -31.45 19.26 6.26
CA GLU A 703 -32.22 19.89 7.35
C GLU A 703 -31.36 20.87 8.16
N ILE A 704 -30.11 20.50 8.49
CA ILE A 704 -29.15 21.39 9.16
C ILE A 704 -28.90 22.64 8.30
N ARG A 705 -28.63 22.46 6.99
CA ARG A 705 -28.42 23.57 6.07
C ARG A 705 -29.66 24.45 5.95
N TYR A 706 -30.85 23.86 5.92
CA TYR A 706 -32.11 24.57 5.86
C TYR A 706 -32.33 25.41 7.13
N ALA A 707 -32.13 24.83 8.31
CA ALA A 707 -32.21 25.56 9.59
C ALA A 707 -31.22 26.72 9.64
N LEU A 708 -29.95 26.47 9.31
CA LEU A 708 -28.91 27.50 9.20
C LEU A 708 -29.28 28.60 8.18
N SER A 709 -29.92 28.26 7.08
CA SER A 709 -30.26 29.24 6.04
C SER A 709 -31.48 30.10 6.39
N THR A 710 -32.43 29.57 7.16
CA THR A 710 -33.80 30.13 7.31
C THR A 710 -34.11 30.71 8.68
N THR A 711 -33.44 30.26 9.74
CA THR A 711 -33.63 30.81 11.10
C THR A 711 -32.51 31.78 11.46
N ASP A 712 -32.58 32.39 12.64
CA ASP A 712 -31.46 33.10 13.29
C ASP A 712 -30.98 32.33 14.55
N ASP A 713 -31.49 31.11 14.77
CA ASP A 713 -31.18 30.27 15.93
C ASP A 713 -29.73 29.77 15.88
N LYS A 714 -29.14 29.54 17.06
CA LYS A 714 -27.87 28.79 17.14
C LYS A 714 -28.10 27.33 16.78
N ILE A 715 -27.17 26.75 16.03
CA ILE A 715 -27.24 25.37 15.56
C ILE A 715 -26.03 24.62 16.11
N LEU A 716 -26.30 23.50 16.75
CA LEU A 716 -25.31 22.64 17.37
C LEU A 716 -25.34 21.25 16.75
N VAL A 717 -24.22 20.80 16.19
CA VAL A 717 -24.15 19.52 15.47
C VAL A 717 -23.15 18.59 16.13
N PHE A 718 -23.63 17.45 16.61
CA PHE A 718 -22.80 16.34 17.08
C PHE A 718 -22.50 15.38 15.92
N SER A 719 -21.22 15.18 15.62
CA SER A 719 -20.79 14.26 14.58
C SER A 719 -19.50 13.54 14.96
N THR A 720 -19.04 12.63 14.10
CA THR A 720 -17.77 11.93 14.27
C THR A 720 -16.79 12.32 13.18
N TYR A 721 -15.50 12.09 13.45
CA TYR A 721 -14.44 12.27 12.44
C TYR A 721 -14.68 11.45 11.17
N ALA A 722 -15.28 10.26 11.27
CA ALA A 722 -15.56 9.39 10.12
C ALA A 722 -16.70 9.94 9.26
N SER A 723 -17.80 10.38 9.88
CA SER A 723 -19.03 10.78 9.20
C SER A 723 -18.88 12.04 8.35
N ILE A 724 -18.08 13.01 8.80
CA ILE A 724 -17.73 14.22 8.02
C ILE A 724 -16.74 13.90 6.89
N GLY A 725 -16.07 12.76 6.97
CA GLY A 725 -15.17 12.25 5.94
C GLY A 725 -15.89 11.86 4.64
N GLU A 726 -17.22 11.71 4.62
CA GLU A 726 -18.01 11.19 3.49
C GLU A 726 -18.23 12.20 2.33
N GLY A 727 -17.67 13.40 2.42
CA GLY A 727 -17.58 14.34 1.29
C GLY A 727 -18.67 15.43 1.25
N LYS A 728 -19.61 15.48 2.19
CA LYS A 728 -20.52 16.62 2.30
C LYS A 728 -19.82 17.84 2.90
N ASN A 729 -20.22 19.03 2.45
CA ASN A 729 -19.61 20.28 2.89
C ASN A 729 -20.50 21.04 3.88
N PRO A 730 -19.98 21.44 5.07
CA PRO A 730 -20.77 22.12 6.09
C PRO A 730 -20.95 23.61 5.82
N ASP A 731 -20.73 24.07 4.58
CA ASP A 731 -21.07 25.43 4.19
C ASP A 731 -22.58 25.56 3.89
N TYR A 732 -23.14 26.73 4.17
CA TYR A 732 -24.55 27.02 3.96
C TYR A 732 -24.76 28.42 3.36
N PRO A 733 -25.80 28.59 2.52
CA PRO A 733 -26.17 29.89 1.99
C PRO A 733 -26.87 30.74 3.06
N VAL A 734 -26.52 32.02 3.13
CA VAL A 734 -27.07 32.96 4.12
C VAL A 734 -28.17 33.78 3.46
N THR A 735 -29.42 33.54 3.87
CA THR A 735 -30.59 34.24 3.31
C THR A 735 -31.14 35.35 4.22
N ARG A 736 -30.81 35.29 5.50
CA ARG A 736 -31.25 36.26 6.52
C ARG A 736 -30.33 37.47 6.54
N GLN A 737 -30.89 38.67 6.45
CA GLN A 737 -30.10 39.91 6.45
C GLN A 737 -29.35 40.10 7.77
N ALA A 738 -30.02 39.84 8.91
CA ALA A 738 -29.40 39.93 10.24
C ALA A 738 -28.16 39.03 10.37
N ASP A 739 -28.19 37.83 9.77
CA ASP A 739 -27.04 36.93 9.76
C ASP A 739 -25.92 37.46 8.83
N LYS A 740 -26.31 37.94 7.64
CA LYS A 740 -25.39 38.51 6.65
C LYS A 740 -24.62 39.72 7.17
N ASP A 741 -25.24 40.59 7.97
CA ASP A 741 -24.61 41.78 8.56
C ASP A 741 -23.48 41.44 9.54
N ASN A 742 -23.44 40.19 10.03
CA ASN A 742 -22.43 39.69 10.97
C ASN A 742 -21.31 38.90 10.25
N LEU A 743 -21.14 39.06 8.94
CA LEU A 743 -20.12 38.39 8.14
C LEU A 743 -19.14 39.37 7.50
N ILE A 744 -17.87 38.98 7.49
CA ILE A 744 -16.76 39.71 6.90
C ILE A 744 -16.30 38.97 5.65
N TRP A 745 -16.11 39.69 4.55
CA TRP A 745 -15.49 39.17 3.34
C TRP A 745 -13.97 39.17 3.47
N VAL A 746 -13.34 37.99 3.41
CA VAL A 746 -11.87 37.84 3.51
C VAL A 746 -11.19 37.50 2.18
N GLY A 747 -11.97 37.38 1.11
CA GLY A 747 -11.52 36.97 -0.21
C GLY A 747 -10.87 38.11 -1.01
N SER A 748 -10.14 37.78 -2.07
CA SER A 748 -9.61 38.76 -3.03
C SER A 748 -10.65 39.16 -4.06
N GLY A 749 -10.77 40.46 -4.35
CA GLY A 749 -11.68 40.99 -5.35
C GLY A 749 -13.10 41.24 -4.81
N GLU A 750 -14.05 41.39 -5.74
CA GLU A 750 -15.44 41.64 -5.39
C GLU A 750 -16.08 40.43 -4.69
N PRO A 751 -16.92 40.66 -3.66
CA PRO A 751 -17.62 39.59 -2.98
C PRO A 751 -18.53 38.78 -3.91
N GLU A 752 -18.65 37.48 -3.65
CA GLU A 752 -19.57 36.62 -4.39
C GLU A 752 -21.02 37.08 -4.25
N ALA A 753 -21.80 36.99 -5.34
CA ALA A 753 -23.20 37.40 -5.36
C ALA A 753 -24.08 36.61 -4.38
N GLN A 754 -23.74 35.32 -4.17
CA GLN A 754 -24.37 34.48 -3.16
C GLN A 754 -23.47 34.43 -1.92
N VAL A 755 -24.00 34.89 -0.79
CA VAL A 755 -23.28 34.85 0.49
C VAL A 755 -23.39 33.45 1.06
N CYS A 756 -22.26 32.77 1.21
CA CYS A 756 -22.15 31.48 1.87
C CYS A 756 -21.11 31.57 2.99
N THR A 757 -21.42 30.99 4.15
CA THR A 757 -20.48 30.86 5.29
C THR A 757 -20.40 29.40 5.74
N ASP A 758 -19.49 29.10 6.67
CA ASP A 758 -19.24 27.75 7.20
C ASP A 758 -19.13 27.75 8.74
N ILE A 759 -18.56 26.69 9.31
CA ILE A 759 -18.45 26.46 10.76
C ILE A 759 -17.67 27.61 11.42
N ASP A 760 -18.28 28.26 12.40
CA ASP A 760 -17.65 29.34 13.16
C ASP A 760 -17.12 28.88 14.54
N THR A 761 -17.63 27.75 15.05
CA THR A 761 -17.19 27.16 16.31
C THR A 761 -16.96 25.66 16.15
N LEU A 762 -15.77 25.16 16.46
CA LEU A 762 -15.41 23.74 16.33
C LEU A 762 -14.90 23.19 17.66
N TYR A 763 -15.46 22.08 18.12
CA TYR A 763 -14.90 21.29 19.23
C TYR A 763 -14.27 19.99 18.71
N LEU A 764 -13.04 19.72 19.12
CA LEU A 764 -12.25 18.56 18.73
C LEU A 764 -11.96 17.69 19.95
N GLU A 765 -12.69 16.58 20.11
CA GLU A 765 -12.31 15.51 21.04
C GLU A 765 -11.02 14.84 20.53
N ARG A 766 -10.11 14.42 21.43
CA ARG A 766 -8.92 13.66 21.03
C ARG A 766 -9.30 12.42 20.21
N PRO A 767 -8.96 12.31 18.91
CA PRO A 767 -9.31 11.14 18.11
C PRO A 767 -8.77 9.84 18.71
N SER A 768 -9.68 8.93 19.05
CA SER A 768 -9.36 7.56 19.50
C SER A 768 -9.92 6.55 18.49
N HIS A 769 -9.56 5.26 18.62
CA HIS A 769 -10.06 4.18 17.77
C HIS A 769 -9.84 4.40 16.25
N GLN A 770 -8.71 5.02 15.89
CA GLN A 770 -8.41 5.40 14.50
C GLN A 770 -7.84 4.26 13.64
N LEU A 771 -7.72 3.05 14.18
CA LEU A 771 -7.34 1.88 13.39
C LEU A 771 -8.49 1.49 12.46
N LEU A 772 -8.17 1.09 11.24
CA LEU A 772 -9.12 0.51 10.29
C LEU A 772 -9.66 -0.83 10.83
N GLY A 773 -10.91 -1.14 10.49
CA GLY A 773 -11.55 -2.38 10.90
C GLY A 773 -12.66 -2.78 9.93
N HIS A 774 -13.19 -3.99 10.11
CA HIS A 774 -14.30 -4.49 9.28
C HIS A 774 -15.36 -5.21 10.13
N GLU A 775 -16.45 -4.50 10.46
CA GLU A 775 -17.45 -4.99 11.42
C GLU A 775 -18.19 -6.24 10.97
N GLN A 776 -18.38 -6.44 9.66
CA GLN A 776 -19.22 -7.52 9.14
C GLN A 776 -18.50 -8.87 8.94
N SER A 777 -17.17 -8.92 9.02
CA SER A 777 -16.40 -10.14 8.73
C SER A 777 -15.14 -10.24 9.58
N PRO A 778 -15.09 -11.20 10.54
CA PRO A 778 -13.93 -11.38 11.40
C PRO A 778 -12.63 -11.72 10.66
N ALA A 779 -12.74 -12.42 9.53
CA ALA A 779 -11.58 -12.76 8.69
C ALA A 779 -11.03 -11.52 7.97
N LEU A 780 -11.91 -10.68 7.43
CA LEU A 780 -11.52 -9.41 6.80
C LEU A 780 -10.95 -8.42 7.82
N ASP A 781 -11.58 -8.30 8.99
CA ASP A 781 -11.08 -7.46 10.09
C ASP A 781 -9.66 -7.85 10.50
N ARG A 782 -9.41 -9.17 10.62
CA ARG A 782 -8.07 -9.69 10.89
C ARG A 782 -7.09 -9.33 9.78
N LEU A 783 -7.48 -9.47 8.53
CA LEU A 783 -6.64 -9.14 7.38
C LEU A 783 -6.24 -7.65 7.37
N VAL A 784 -7.20 -6.76 7.66
CA VAL A 784 -6.99 -5.31 7.78
C VAL A 784 -6.04 -4.99 8.94
N LYS A 785 -6.26 -5.59 10.13
CA LYS A 785 -5.37 -5.42 11.28
C LYS A 785 -3.95 -5.89 11.00
N LEU A 786 -3.78 -7.04 10.35
CA LEU A 786 -2.47 -7.56 9.98
C LEU A 786 -1.77 -6.65 8.96
N HIS A 787 -2.50 -6.09 8.00
CA HIS A 787 -1.95 -5.07 7.10
C HIS A 787 -1.43 -3.85 7.86
N GLN A 788 -2.22 -3.32 8.80
CA GLN A 788 -1.83 -2.17 9.62
C GLN A 788 -0.59 -2.45 10.48
N ILE A 789 -0.52 -3.63 11.10
CA ILE A 789 0.67 -4.06 11.87
C ILE A 789 1.90 -4.09 10.97
N LEU A 790 1.80 -4.69 9.78
CA LEU A 790 2.91 -4.73 8.84
C LEU A 790 3.29 -3.35 8.30
N SER A 791 2.33 -2.44 8.06
CA SER A 791 2.61 -1.04 7.71
C SER A 791 3.49 -0.37 8.77
N LEU A 792 3.14 -0.52 10.05
CA LEU A 792 3.90 0.06 11.16
C LEU A 792 5.31 -0.56 11.27
N GLN A 793 5.44 -1.87 11.02
CA GLN A 793 6.74 -2.55 10.99
C GLN A 793 7.63 -2.03 9.84
N ASP A 794 7.09 -1.98 8.62
CA ASP A 794 7.84 -1.57 7.42
C ASP A 794 8.34 -0.12 7.53
N ALA A 795 7.52 0.75 8.14
CA ALA A 795 7.88 2.12 8.43
C ALA A 795 8.82 2.29 9.64
N GLY A 796 9.05 1.23 10.42
CA GLY A 796 9.91 1.23 11.61
C GLY A 796 9.27 1.77 12.89
N TRP A 797 7.95 1.97 12.93
CA TRP A 797 7.25 2.50 14.10
C TRP A 797 7.09 1.48 15.23
N ILE A 798 7.12 0.19 14.90
CA ILE A 798 7.19 -0.90 15.86
C ILE A 798 8.33 -1.84 15.50
N SER A 799 8.96 -2.45 16.52
CA SER A 799 10.02 -3.43 16.30
C SER A 799 9.46 -4.73 15.69
N PRO A 800 10.29 -5.51 14.98
CA PRO A 800 9.90 -6.84 14.51
C PRO A 800 9.39 -7.78 15.61
N ASP A 801 9.93 -7.67 16.83
CA ASP A 801 9.50 -8.52 17.96
C ASP A 801 8.12 -8.11 18.50
N ASN A 802 7.86 -6.80 18.60
CA ASN A 802 6.52 -6.31 18.92
C ASN A 802 5.52 -6.70 17.82
N THR A 803 5.95 -6.66 16.56
CA THR A 803 5.12 -7.09 15.41
C THR A 803 4.74 -8.55 15.53
N ALA A 804 5.70 -9.45 15.80
CA ALA A 804 5.42 -10.87 15.99
C ALA A 804 4.42 -11.12 17.13
N ASN A 805 4.57 -10.40 18.26
CA ASN A 805 3.61 -10.46 19.37
C ASN A 805 2.22 -9.96 18.94
N TRP A 806 2.15 -8.86 18.20
CA TRP A 806 0.88 -8.27 17.79
C TRP A 806 0.13 -9.13 16.78
N VAL A 807 0.86 -9.68 15.81
CA VAL A 807 0.36 -10.69 14.88
C VAL A 807 -0.15 -11.90 15.66
N PHE A 808 0.65 -12.46 16.58
CA PHE A 808 0.26 -13.62 17.37
C PHE A 808 -1.07 -13.42 18.11
N ARG A 809 -1.23 -12.30 18.83
CA ARG A 809 -2.48 -11.98 19.54
C ARG A 809 -3.65 -11.76 18.57
N THR A 810 -3.41 -11.12 17.42
CA THR A 810 -4.41 -10.94 16.36
C THR A 810 -4.88 -12.29 15.80
N LEU A 811 -3.95 -13.25 15.62
CA LEU A 811 -4.29 -14.62 15.21
C LEU A 811 -5.05 -15.38 16.29
N GLN A 812 -4.84 -15.10 17.57
CA GLN A 812 -5.64 -15.70 18.66
C GLN A 812 -7.05 -15.10 18.80
N GLY A 813 -7.34 -14.00 18.09
CA GLY A 813 -8.60 -13.28 18.23
C GLY A 813 -8.66 -12.38 19.48
N SER A 814 -7.52 -12.09 20.10
CA SER A 814 -7.42 -11.21 21.27
C SER A 814 -7.23 -9.76 20.84
N ASN A 815 -8.27 -8.94 20.95
CA ASN A 815 -8.11 -7.47 20.93
C ASN A 815 -7.57 -7.06 22.29
N THR A 816 -6.26 -6.79 22.42
CA THR A 816 -5.72 -6.33 23.70
C THR A 816 -5.64 -4.80 23.73
N PRO A 817 -6.36 -4.12 24.65
CA PRO A 817 -6.23 -2.68 24.87
C PRO A 817 -4.78 -2.21 25.04
N GLU A 818 -3.91 -3.08 25.54
CA GLU A 818 -2.46 -2.86 25.63
C GLU A 818 -1.80 -2.53 24.27
N GLN A 819 -2.20 -3.19 23.19
CA GLN A 819 -1.63 -2.97 21.85
C GLN A 819 -2.02 -1.60 21.30
N LEU A 820 -3.30 -1.24 21.47
CA LEU A 820 -3.81 0.10 21.17
C LEU A 820 -3.08 1.16 22.00
N GLY A 821 -2.91 0.92 23.31
CA GLY A 821 -2.15 1.81 24.19
C GLY A 821 -0.69 1.98 23.78
N ARG A 822 -0.04 0.91 23.27
CA ARG A 822 1.32 0.99 22.70
C ARG A 822 1.34 1.76 21.38
N TYR A 823 0.38 1.53 20.49
CA TYR A 823 0.25 2.28 19.23
C TYR A 823 0.06 3.79 19.50
N TYR A 824 -0.73 4.17 20.50
CA TYR A 824 -0.94 5.58 20.87
C TYR A 824 0.31 6.30 21.37
N ARG A 825 1.39 5.58 21.65
CA ARG A 825 2.71 6.15 22.01
C ARG A 825 3.67 6.25 20.82
N THR A 826 3.25 5.81 19.63
CA THR A 826 4.08 5.90 18.43
C THR A 826 3.93 7.25 17.76
N GLU A 827 5.00 7.73 17.13
CA GLU A 827 4.94 8.94 16.30
C GLU A 827 4.01 8.79 15.09
N ASP A 828 3.75 7.58 14.59
CA ASP A 828 2.74 7.38 13.55
C ASP A 828 1.36 7.87 14.00
N TYR A 829 0.98 7.54 15.24
CA TYR A 829 -0.28 7.99 15.81
C TYR A 829 -0.28 9.52 16.01
N HIS A 830 0.84 10.12 16.41
CA HIS A 830 0.95 11.58 16.48
C HIS A 830 0.77 12.24 15.10
N TRP A 831 1.36 11.68 14.04
CA TRP A 831 1.12 12.13 12.66
C TRP A 831 -0.33 11.93 12.22
N LEU A 832 -0.96 10.83 12.63
CA LEU A 832 -2.38 10.57 12.38
C LEU A 832 -3.27 11.59 13.08
N LEU A 833 -2.97 11.95 14.33
CA LEU A 833 -3.68 12.99 15.07
C LEU A 833 -3.58 14.34 14.34
N ARG A 834 -2.36 14.77 13.99
CA ARG A 834 -2.13 16.00 13.20
C ARG A 834 -2.94 15.99 11.91
N LYS A 835 -2.91 14.86 11.16
CA LYS A 835 -3.67 14.68 9.93
C LYS A 835 -5.18 14.85 10.13
N VAL A 836 -5.76 14.14 11.10
CA VAL A 836 -7.21 14.15 11.36
C VAL A 836 -7.66 15.53 11.85
N THR A 837 -6.89 16.14 12.75
CA THR A 837 -7.14 17.51 13.26
C THR A 837 -7.07 18.54 12.13
N GLU A 838 -6.04 18.53 11.29
CA GLU A 838 -5.91 19.47 10.18
C GLU A 838 -7.06 19.33 9.16
N GLN A 839 -7.49 18.09 8.87
CA GLN A 839 -8.62 17.85 7.99
C GLN A 839 -9.94 18.35 8.57
N ALA A 840 -10.16 18.15 9.87
CA ALA A 840 -11.33 18.64 10.59
C ALA A 840 -11.38 20.17 10.59
N VAL A 841 -10.29 20.81 11.00
CA VAL A 841 -10.16 22.26 11.06
C VAL A 841 -10.29 22.90 9.67
N GLY A 842 -9.73 22.27 8.63
CA GLY A 842 -9.88 22.73 7.26
C GLY A 842 -11.32 22.77 6.73
N ARG A 843 -12.29 22.15 7.43
CA ARG A 843 -13.72 22.28 7.11
C ARG A 843 -14.28 23.66 7.44
N MET A 844 -13.62 24.41 8.33
CA MET A 844 -13.94 25.81 8.68
C MET A 844 -13.34 26.81 7.68
N ALA A 845 -12.65 26.37 6.63
CA ALA A 845 -11.88 27.24 5.73
C ALA A 845 -12.41 27.20 4.28
N ARG A 846 -13.70 26.87 4.07
CA ARG A 846 -14.26 26.60 2.75
C ARG A 846 -14.82 27.83 2.05
N THR A 847 -15.40 28.76 2.80
CA THR A 847 -15.98 30.00 2.28
C THR A 847 -15.07 31.21 2.53
N ALA A 848 -15.33 32.30 1.82
CA ALA A 848 -14.63 33.58 2.02
C ALA A 848 -15.42 34.57 2.91
N PHE A 849 -16.71 34.36 3.14
CA PHE A 849 -17.42 35.05 4.22
C PHE A 849 -17.19 34.33 5.54
N LYS A 850 -16.80 35.09 6.57
CA LYS A 850 -16.41 34.59 7.89
C LYS A 850 -17.03 35.42 9.00
N ARG A 851 -17.18 34.81 10.18
CA ARG A 851 -17.44 35.56 11.41
C ARG A 851 -16.19 36.33 11.85
N PRO A 852 -16.34 37.48 12.53
CA PRO A 852 -15.22 38.21 13.11
C PRO A 852 -14.39 37.36 14.09
N ASP A 853 -15.04 36.47 14.83
CA ASP A 853 -14.41 35.61 15.82
C ASP A 853 -14.72 34.13 15.52
N ILE A 854 -13.67 33.36 15.26
CA ILE A 854 -13.72 31.92 15.00
C ILE A 854 -13.14 31.20 16.21
N HIS A 855 -13.86 30.22 16.74
CA HIS A 855 -13.45 29.50 17.96
C HIS A 855 -13.12 28.04 17.67
N ILE A 856 -11.93 27.61 18.06
CA ILE A 856 -11.47 26.22 17.97
C ILE A 856 -11.16 25.73 19.39
N LEU A 857 -12.02 24.85 19.87
CA LEU A 857 -11.95 24.24 21.19
C LEU A 857 -11.34 22.85 21.04
N VAL A 858 -10.25 22.56 21.74
CA VAL A 858 -9.56 21.28 21.64
C VAL A 858 -9.51 20.59 22.98
N ASP A 859 -9.64 19.27 22.98
CA ASP A 859 -9.28 18.45 24.12
C ASP A 859 -7.84 18.76 24.55
N ARG A 860 -7.61 19.11 25.82
CA ARG A 860 -6.26 19.47 26.31
C ARG A 860 -5.24 18.36 26.06
N GLU A 861 -5.66 17.10 25.98
CA GLU A 861 -4.74 16.00 25.67
C GLU A 861 -4.19 16.01 24.23
N LEU A 862 -4.75 16.84 23.32
CA LEU A 862 -4.24 17.01 21.95
C LEU A 862 -3.13 18.05 21.83
N THR A 863 -3.04 19.00 22.77
CA THR A 863 -2.17 20.18 22.64
C THR A 863 -0.69 19.83 22.50
N PRO A 864 -0.12 18.81 23.18
CA PRO A 864 1.31 18.52 23.04
C PRO A 864 1.68 18.00 21.65
N VAL A 865 0.75 17.27 21.00
CA VAL A 865 0.95 16.70 19.66
C VAL A 865 0.83 17.77 18.58
N ILE A 866 -0.11 18.70 18.74
CA ILE A 866 -0.32 19.81 17.81
C ILE A 866 0.81 20.85 17.94
N GLY A 867 1.15 21.25 19.17
CA GLY A 867 2.21 22.23 19.44
C GLY A 867 3.62 21.76 19.04
N SER A 868 3.81 20.44 18.88
CA SER A 868 5.05 19.81 18.42
C SER A 868 5.09 19.53 16.91
N ASP A 869 4.10 19.98 16.12
CA ASP A 869 4.15 19.79 14.65
C ASP A 869 5.43 20.44 14.08
N PRO A 870 6.33 19.67 13.45
CA PRO A 870 7.60 20.19 12.96
C PRO A 870 7.49 20.88 11.60
N ARG A 871 6.31 20.86 10.96
CA ARG A 871 6.11 21.47 9.64
C ARG A 871 6.17 23.00 9.74
N PRO A 872 6.71 23.67 8.71
CA PRO A 872 6.76 25.12 8.70
C PRO A 872 5.36 25.71 8.56
N GLY A 873 5.11 26.85 9.20
CA GLY A 873 3.77 27.48 9.27
C GLY A 873 3.13 27.78 7.92
N HIS A 874 3.93 28.09 6.89
CA HIS A 874 3.48 28.33 5.51
C HIS A 874 3.01 27.06 4.78
N THR A 875 3.07 25.89 5.40
CA THR A 875 2.50 24.64 4.83
C THR A 875 1.17 24.26 5.45
N LEU A 876 0.67 25.06 6.39
CA LEU A 876 -0.50 24.78 7.21
C LEU A 876 -1.66 25.70 6.81
N SER A 877 -2.89 25.33 7.14
CA SER A 877 -4.03 26.26 7.06
C SER A 877 -3.95 27.31 8.18
N LEU A 878 -4.57 28.47 7.99
CA LEU A 878 -4.61 29.54 9.01
C LEU A 878 -5.15 29.04 10.34
N GLU A 879 -6.25 28.28 10.28
CA GLU A 879 -6.92 27.75 11.45
C GLU A 879 -6.09 26.68 12.18
N TYR A 880 -5.40 25.80 11.44
CA TYR A 880 -4.53 24.80 12.05
C TYR A 880 -3.23 25.43 12.58
N ARG A 881 -2.67 26.41 11.85
CA ARG A 881 -1.53 27.20 12.27
C ARG A 881 -1.79 27.93 13.59
N ALA A 882 -2.99 28.50 13.77
CA ALA A 882 -3.39 29.13 15.02
C ALA A 882 -3.31 28.15 16.21
N LEU A 883 -3.71 26.88 16.03
CA LEU A 883 -3.56 25.84 17.06
C LEU A 883 -2.08 25.54 17.35
N VAL A 884 -1.26 25.36 16.31
CA VAL A 884 0.17 25.06 16.45
C VAL A 884 0.90 26.19 17.18
N GLU A 885 0.62 27.44 16.82
CA GLU A 885 1.22 28.62 17.43
C GLU A 885 0.78 28.79 18.89
N GLN A 886 -0.53 28.62 19.18
CA GLN A 886 -1.08 28.74 20.53
C GLN A 886 -0.47 27.72 21.51
N PHE A 887 -0.26 26.49 21.06
CA PHE A 887 0.22 25.40 21.93
C PHE A 887 1.70 25.08 21.77
N ARG A 888 2.48 25.93 21.07
CA ARG A 888 3.90 25.69 20.78
C ARG A 888 4.77 25.49 22.03
N THR A 889 4.37 26.03 23.17
CA THR A 889 5.09 25.90 24.45
C THR A 889 4.76 24.61 25.21
N GLU A 890 3.70 23.90 24.83
CA GLU A 890 3.22 22.68 25.52
C GLU A 890 3.83 21.39 24.92
N ARG A 891 5.05 21.46 24.36
CA ARG A 891 5.67 20.34 23.63
C ARG A 891 5.74 19.07 24.48
N ALA A 892 5.48 17.94 23.84
CA ALA A 892 5.74 16.64 24.45
C ALA A 892 7.26 16.46 24.63
N ASP A 893 7.71 16.29 25.87
CA ASP A 893 9.04 15.75 26.17
C ASP A 893 9.10 14.29 25.71
N SER A 894 10.03 13.94 24.82
CA SER A 894 10.23 12.57 24.34
C SER A 894 11.42 11.93 25.06
N GLU A 895 11.17 10.88 25.84
CA GLU A 895 12.19 9.95 26.32
C GLU A 895 12.69 9.11 25.12
N LEU A 896 13.98 9.25 24.77
CA LEU A 896 14.60 8.87 23.48
C LEU A 896 13.98 9.58 22.26
N PRO A 897 14.77 10.19 21.36
CA PRO A 897 14.20 10.75 20.13
C PRO A 897 13.53 9.64 19.32
N ALA A 898 12.22 9.72 19.08
CA ALA A 898 11.46 8.70 18.35
C ALA A 898 12.06 8.32 16.98
N ALA A 899 12.83 9.24 16.38
CA ALA A 899 13.62 9.00 15.18
C ALA A 899 14.71 7.92 15.36
N GLU A 900 15.42 7.91 16.49
CA GLU A 900 16.46 6.93 16.81
C GLU A 900 15.85 5.54 17.04
N GLN A 901 14.76 5.46 17.80
CA GLN A 901 14.03 4.20 17.99
C GLN A 901 13.51 3.64 16.66
N ARG A 902 13.05 4.52 15.75
CA ARG A 902 12.66 4.13 14.40
C ARG A 902 13.85 3.58 13.61
N GLN A 903 15.00 4.23 13.64
CA GLN A 903 16.22 3.76 12.97
C GLN A 903 16.71 2.43 13.54
N LEU A 904 16.57 2.20 14.85
CA LEU A 904 16.85 0.92 15.50
C LEU A 904 15.91 -0.19 15.00
N ASN A 905 14.60 0.07 14.97
CA ASN A 905 13.61 -0.90 14.47
C ASN A 905 13.90 -1.29 13.01
N LEU A 906 14.23 -0.30 12.17
CA LEU A 906 14.63 -0.53 10.77
C LEU A 906 15.94 -1.31 10.67
N ALA A 907 16.93 -1.03 11.52
CA ALA A 907 18.20 -1.76 11.58
C ALA A 907 17.99 -3.26 11.82
N ILE A 908 17.14 -3.61 12.78
CA ILE A 908 16.78 -5.00 13.07
C ILE A 908 16.03 -5.62 11.89
N LEU A 909 15.01 -4.94 11.35
CA LEU A 909 14.19 -5.45 10.25
C LEU A 909 15.03 -5.72 8.99
N HIS A 910 15.80 -4.74 8.54
CA HIS A 910 16.63 -4.84 7.34
C HIS A 910 17.72 -5.88 7.47
N THR A 911 18.31 -6.04 8.66
CA THR A 911 19.32 -7.08 8.92
C THR A 911 18.70 -8.47 8.88
N ARG A 912 17.52 -8.68 9.50
CA ARG A 912 16.79 -9.95 9.40
C ARG A 912 16.38 -10.27 7.95
N ASP A 913 15.90 -9.28 7.20
CA ASP A 913 15.56 -9.45 5.78
C ASP A 913 16.80 -9.80 4.94
N THR A 914 17.94 -9.16 5.21
CA THR A 914 19.21 -9.46 4.52
C THR A 914 19.66 -10.89 4.78
N LEU A 915 19.61 -11.37 6.03
CA LEU A 915 19.93 -12.76 6.37
C LEU A 915 18.99 -13.75 5.68
N GLN A 916 17.70 -13.43 5.63
CA GLN A 916 16.71 -14.25 4.96
C GLN A 916 16.93 -14.29 3.44
N LEU A 917 17.28 -13.16 2.81
CA LEU A 917 17.67 -13.09 1.39
C LEU A 917 18.89 -13.97 1.10
N ILE A 918 19.93 -13.89 1.93
CA ILE A 918 21.15 -14.71 1.80
C ILE A 918 20.78 -16.20 1.87
N ARG A 919 19.98 -16.59 2.88
CA ARG A 919 19.51 -17.98 3.05
C ARG A 919 18.72 -18.48 1.82
N GLU A 920 17.85 -17.65 1.25
CA GLU A 920 17.08 -17.98 0.05
C GLU A 920 17.98 -18.20 -1.17
N LEU A 921 18.93 -17.30 -1.41
CA LEU A 921 19.87 -17.39 -2.52
C LEU A 921 20.79 -18.61 -2.39
N LEU A 922 21.36 -18.86 -1.20
CA LEU A 922 22.23 -20.02 -0.95
C LEU A 922 21.48 -21.34 -1.18
N LYS A 923 20.22 -21.45 -0.74
CA LYS A 923 19.39 -22.64 -1.02
C LYS A 923 19.14 -22.83 -2.52
N GLY A 924 18.95 -21.75 -3.27
CA GLY A 924 18.80 -21.78 -4.73
C GLY A 924 20.09 -22.20 -5.43
N ILE A 925 21.22 -21.63 -5.02
CA ILE A 925 22.56 -21.93 -5.52
C ILE A 925 22.90 -23.41 -5.29
N GLN A 926 22.63 -23.95 -4.10
CA GLN A 926 22.86 -25.37 -3.79
C GLN A 926 22.06 -26.32 -4.70
N LYS A 927 20.96 -25.85 -5.29
CA LYS A 927 20.13 -26.58 -6.26
C LYS A 927 20.54 -26.29 -7.73
N GLY A 928 21.60 -25.53 -7.97
CA GLY A 928 22.10 -25.19 -9.31
C GLY A 928 21.31 -24.08 -10.02
N SER A 929 20.68 -23.16 -9.29
CA SER A 929 19.88 -22.08 -9.87
C SER A 929 20.74 -20.95 -10.46
N GLU A 930 20.85 -20.89 -11.79
CA GLU A 930 21.59 -19.83 -12.51
C GLU A 930 21.09 -18.41 -12.19
N SER A 931 19.79 -18.26 -11.88
CA SER A 931 19.23 -16.95 -11.54
C SER A 931 19.67 -16.49 -10.15
N ASP A 932 19.79 -17.42 -9.20
CA ASP A 932 20.20 -17.09 -7.84
C ASP A 932 21.70 -16.81 -7.78
N ILE A 933 22.51 -17.56 -8.54
CA ILE A 933 23.94 -17.26 -8.77
C ILE A 933 24.11 -15.83 -9.29
N ARG A 934 23.42 -15.47 -10.38
CA ARG A 934 23.51 -14.11 -10.95
C ARG A 934 23.04 -13.02 -9.98
N ASN A 935 22.02 -13.30 -9.17
CA ASN A 935 21.55 -12.33 -8.17
C ASN A 935 22.56 -12.17 -7.04
N TRP A 936 23.17 -13.27 -6.57
CA TRP A 936 24.24 -13.27 -5.57
C TRP A 936 25.42 -12.41 -6.00
N GLU A 937 25.94 -12.64 -7.21
CA GLU A 937 27.03 -11.85 -7.79
C GLU A 937 26.67 -10.37 -7.95
N ALA A 938 25.44 -10.08 -8.40
CA ALA A 938 24.97 -8.71 -8.56
C ALA A 938 24.92 -7.94 -7.23
N LEU A 939 24.47 -8.59 -6.14
CA LEU A 939 24.44 -7.97 -4.81
C LEU A 939 25.86 -7.69 -4.31
N ARG A 940 26.77 -8.66 -4.45
CA ARG A 940 28.18 -8.50 -4.04
C ARG A 940 28.85 -7.38 -4.81
N ARG A 941 28.67 -7.34 -6.13
CA ARG A 941 29.17 -6.25 -6.98
C ARG A 941 28.57 -4.89 -6.61
N GLN A 942 27.27 -4.81 -6.31
CA GLN A 942 26.63 -3.58 -5.86
C GLN A 942 27.32 -3.04 -4.58
N LEU A 943 27.57 -3.90 -3.60
CA LEU A 943 28.22 -3.52 -2.34
C LEU A 943 29.69 -3.13 -2.54
N LEU A 944 30.41 -3.79 -3.46
CA LEU A 944 31.79 -3.42 -3.82
C LEU A 944 31.87 -2.05 -4.51
N CYS A 945 30.94 -1.73 -5.39
CA CYS A 945 30.90 -0.45 -6.10
C CYS A 945 30.35 0.69 -5.22
N GLN A 946 29.40 0.39 -4.32
CA GLN A 946 28.64 1.40 -3.57
C GLN A 946 28.49 0.99 -2.09
N PRO A 947 29.58 0.91 -1.31
CA PRO A 947 29.51 0.51 0.10
C PRO A 947 28.71 1.51 0.97
N THR A 948 28.61 2.76 0.51
CA THR A 948 27.79 3.82 1.11
C THR A 948 26.99 4.57 0.04
N LEU A 949 25.82 5.09 0.39
CA LEU A 949 24.88 5.73 -0.54
C LEU A 949 24.22 6.99 0.03
N ALA A 950 23.98 7.98 -0.82
CA ALA A 950 23.21 9.18 -0.44
C ALA A 950 21.76 8.82 -0.10
N GLN A 951 21.13 8.02 -0.97
CA GLN A 951 19.86 7.35 -0.73
C GLN A 951 19.82 6.01 -1.46
N PRO A 952 19.31 4.94 -0.82
CA PRO A 952 19.19 3.65 -1.46
C PRO A 952 17.98 3.66 -2.39
N SER A 953 18.23 3.61 -3.70
CA SER A 953 17.23 3.39 -4.74
C SER A 953 17.61 2.15 -5.53
N GLY A 954 16.67 1.51 -6.23
CA GLY A 954 17.02 0.36 -7.08
C GLY A 954 16.81 -1.01 -6.45
N SER A 955 17.77 -1.91 -6.65
CA SER A 955 17.69 -3.32 -6.24
C SER A 955 18.16 -3.50 -4.80
N CYS A 956 17.36 -4.16 -3.96
CA CYS A 956 17.69 -4.51 -2.56
C CYS A 956 18.13 -3.33 -1.69
N PRO A 957 17.33 -2.26 -1.59
CA PRO A 957 17.72 -1.10 -0.81
C PRO A 957 17.74 -1.37 0.71
N ARG A 958 17.13 -2.46 1.17
CA ARG A 958 17.20 -2.98 2.54
C ARG A 958 18.57 -3.53 2.93
N LEU A 959 19.51 -3.64 1.98
CA LEU A 959 20.91 -3.90 2.30
C LEU A 959 21.58 -2.74 3.02
N TYR A 960 20.94 -1.55 3.09
CA TYR A 960 21.49 -0.35 3.73
C TYR A 960 20.63 0.15 4.88
N LEU A 961 21.28 0.85 5.81
CA LEU A 961 20.76 1.51 7.01
C LEU A 961 21.24 2.96 7.04
N CYS A 962 20.50 3.84 7.72
CA CYS A 962 20.93 5.20 8.02
C CYS A 962 21.20 5.29 9.54
N PRO A 963 22.41 4.93 10.01
CA PRO A 963 22.74 4.97 11.43
C PRO A 963 22.74 6.43 11.97
N PRO A 964 22.15 6.71 13.14
CA PRO A 964 22.05 8.09 13.67
C PRO A 964 23.40 8.80 13.81
N GLY A 965 24.45 8.07 14.20
CA GLY A 965 25.83 8.60 14.35
C GLY A 965 26.74 8.44 13.13
N GLY A 966 26.22 7.96 11.99
CA GLY A 966 27.05 7.67 10.81
C GLY A 966 27.91 6.40 10.97
N THR A 967 29.08 6.38 10.31
CA THR A 967 30.05 5.26 10.36
C THR A 967 31.28 5.59 11.20
N PRO A 968 31.87 4.60 11.91
CA PRO A 968 31.38 3.24 12.06
C PRO A 968 30.19 3.17 13.03
N TYR A 969 29.37 2.13 12.93
CA TYR A 969 28.29 1.90 13.89
C TYR A 969 28.37 0.49 14.50
N ALA A 970 27.81 0.36 15.71
CA ALA A 970 27.88 -0.84 16.53
C ALA A 970 26.65 -1.77 16.35
N TYR A 971 26.89 -3.08 16.40
CA TYR A 971 25.85 -4.11 16.47
C TYR A 971 26.30 -5.30 17.36
N GLN A 972 25.33 -6.08 17.84
CA GLN A 972 25.56 -7.31 18.60
C GLN A 972 24.47 -8.34 18.26
N GLY A 973 24.85 -9.63 18.21
CA GLY A 973 23.96 -10.76 17.95
C GLY A 973 24.47 -11.67 16.82
N SER A 974 23.87 -12.86 16.69
CA SER A 974 24.26 -13.83 15.67
C SER A 974 23.84 -13.39 14.26
N LEU A 975 24.76 -13.58 13.29
CA LEU A 975 24.53 -13.37 11.86
C LEU A 975 24.57 -14.71 11.09
N GLU A 976 24.42 -15.83 11.79
CA GLU A 976 24.38 -17.15 11.16
C GLU A 976 23.08 -17.39 10.39
N THR A 977 23.19 -17.96 9.20
CA THR A 977 22.05 -18.24 8.34
C THR A 977 21.33 -19.54 8.68
N ASP A 978 21.91 -20.43 9.50
CA ASP A 978 21.36 -21.77 9.77
C ASP A 978 20.79 -21.94 11.18
N ALA A 979 20.85 -20.90 12.02
CA ALA A 979 20.23 -20.93 13.34
C ALA A 979 18.72 -21.18 13.22
N ASP A 980 18.26 -22.29 13.81
CA ASP A 980 16.84 -22.62 13.95
C ASP A 980 16.11 -21.47 14.66
N GLU A 981 14.83 -21.27 14.33
CA GLU A 981 13.93 -20.20 14.84
C GLU A 981 13.80 -20.14 16.40
N ALA A 982 14.51 -21.01 17.13
CA ALA A 982 14.37 -21.24 18.55
C ALA A 982 15.35 -20.48 19.46
N GLY A 983 16.29 -19.69 18.94
CA GLY A 983 17.22 -18.95 19.80
C GLY A 983 18.02 -17.88 19.10
N SER A 984 17.39 -16.78 18.68
CA SER A 984 18.14 -15.57 18.37
C SER A 984 18.48 -14.87 19.68
N ASP A 985 19.75 -14.75 20.03
CA ASP A 985 20.19 -13.56 20.75
C ASP A 985 19.62 -12.35 19.99
N SER A 986 18.71 -11.61 20.63
CA SER A 986 18.03 -10.46 20.02
C SER A 986 19.08 -9.54 19.41
N LEU A 987 19.07 -9.30 18.10
CA LEU A 987 19.96 -8.33 17.47
C LEU A 987 19.83 -6.98 18.19
N ARG A 988 20.96 -6.42 18.62
CA ARG A 988 21.05 -5.10 19.26
C ARG A 988 21.93 -4.20 18.41
N PHE A 989 21.59 -2.91 18.37
CA PHE A 989 22.31 -1.91 17.58
C PHE A 989 22.58 -0.67 18.41
N TYR A 990 23.58 0.10 17.96
CA TYR A 990 23.92 1.40 18.54
C TYR A 990 24.21 1.25 20.04
N GLU A 991 23.60 2.10 20.88
CA GLU A 991 23.78 2.07 22.34
C GLU A 991 23.31 0.77 23.00
N GLN A 992 22.45 -0.02 22.35
CA GLN A 992 21.99 -1.31 22.89
C GLN A 992 23.04 -2.43 22.74
N ALA A 993 24.06 -2.24 21.91
CA ALA A 993 25.12 -3.23 21.70
C ALA A 993 26.19 -3.09 22.81
N THR A 994 26.03 -3.85 23.90
CA THR A 994 26.94 -3.81 25.06
C THR A 994 28.29 -4.47 24.79
N HIS A 995 28.34 -5.43 23.86
CA HIS A 995 29.56 -6.04 23.34
C HIS A 995 29.61 -5.88 21.81
N PRO A 996 29.97 -4.67 21.33
CA PRO A 996 29.74 -4.30 19.95
C PRO A 996 30.77 -4.89 18.99
N ALA A 997 30.29 -5.51 17.93
CA ALA A 997 31.01 -5.58 16.66
C ALA A 997 30.71 -4.31 15.85
N TRP A 998 31.65 -3.92 14.97
CA TRP A 998 31.59 -2.64 14.28
C TRP A 998 31.50 -2.82 12.76
N VAL A 999 30.62 -2.03 12.15
CA VAL A 999 30.52 -1.88 10.70
C VAL A 999 31.15 -0.56 10.29
N GLY A 1000 32.20 -0.63 9.49
CA GLY A 1000 32.95 0.54 9.04
C GLY A 1000 34.06 0.17 8.06
N GLU A 1001 34.58 1.19 7.37
CA GLU A 1001 35.63 1.04 6.37
C GLU A 1001 36.89 0.40 6.96
N GLN A 1002 37.35 0.86 8.13
CA GLN A 1002 38.53 0.30 8.80
C GLN A 1002 38.33 -1.17 9.16
N GLN A 1003 37.15 -1.53 9.67
CA GLN A 1003 36.79 -2.90 10.02
C GLN A 1003 36.64 -3.82 8.80
N SER A 1004 36.50 -3.24 7.61
CA SER A 1004 36.44 -3.96 6.34
C SER A 1004 37.80 -4.32 5.76
N GLY A 1005 38.92 -3.88 6.36
CA GLY A 1005 40.26 -4.11 5.83
C GLY A 1005 40.56 -3.40 4.49
N LEU A 1006 39.59 -2.71 3.88
CA LEU A 1006 39.76 -2.00 2.63
C LEU A 1006 40.96 -1.03 2.65
N PRO A 1007 41.15 -0.15 3.68
CA PRO A 1007 42.28 0.78 3.70
C PRO A 1007 43.62 0.06 3.61
N LEU A 1008 43.74 -1.10 4.25
CA LEU A 1008 44.95 -1.91 4.24
C LEU A 1008 45.20 -2.55 2.86
N MET A 1009 44.15 -3.07 2.22
CA MET A 1009 44.25 -3.62 0.86
C MET A 1009 44.68 -2.56 -0.15
N MET A 1010 44.19 -1.33 0.01
CA MET A 1010 44.48 -0.21 -0.89
C MET A 1010 45.90 0.36 -0.73
N GLN A 1011 46.65 -0.04 0.30
CA GLN A 1011 48.09 0.21 0.39
C GLN A 1011 48.87 -0.60 -0.67
N ASN A 1012 48.33 -1.74 -1.10
CA ASN A 1012 48.91 -2.53 -2.18
C ASN A 1012 48.53 -1.95 -3.56
N ALA A 1013 49.51 -1.47 -4.31
CA ALA A 1013 49.29 -0.83 -5.60
C ALA A 1013 48.64 -1.74 -6.66
N ILE A 1014 48.89 -3.06 -6.59
CA ILE A 1014 48.31 -4.04 -7.53
C ILE A 1014 46.81 -4.15 -7.28
N VAL A 1015 46.42 -4.38 -6.03
CA VAL A 1015 45.02 -4.51 -5.63
C VAL A 1015 44.28 -3.21 -5.91
N ARG A 1016 44.85 -2.06 -5.54
CA ARG A 1016 44.25 -0.75 -5.79
C ARG A 1016 43.96 -0.51 -7.28
N ARG A 1017 44.95 -0.74 -8.15
CA ARG A 1017 44.79 -0.56 -9.60
C ARG A 1017 43.70 -1.46 -10.17
N TYR A 1018 43.61 -2.71 -9.71
CA TYR A 1018 42.55 -3.63 -10.13
C TYR A 1018 41.17 -3.12 -9.72
N PHE A 1019 41.01 -2.65 -8.48
CA PHE A 1019 39.75 -2.10 -7.98
C PHE A 1019 39.29 -0.88 -8.78
N GLU A 1020 40.21 0.04 -9.08
CA GLU A 1020 39.94 1.21 -9.93
C GLU A 1020 39.48 0.79 -11.35
N GLN A 1021 40.09 -0.25 -11.93
CA GLN A 1021 39.70 -0.78 -13.25
C GLN A 1021 38.33 -1.46 -13.25
N GLN A 1022 37.96 -2.16 -12.17
CA GLN A 1022 36.66 -2.81 -12.04
C GLN A 1022 35.52 -1.85 -11.63
N GLY A 1023 35.85 -0.62 -11.26
CA GLY A 1023 34.91 0.36 -10.73
C GLY A 1023 34.45 0.04 -9.30
N TYR A 1024 35.29 -0.63 -8.52
CA TYR A 1024 35.05 -0.88 -7.10
C TYR A 1024 35.51 0.30 -6.25
N ALA A 1025 34.87 0.50 -5.10
CA ALA A 1025 35.23 1.56 -4.18
C ALA A 1025 36.60 1.29 -3.55
N THR A 1026 37.55 2.21 -3.74
CA THR A 1026 38.85 2.21 -3.05
C THR A 1026 38.80 2.94 -1.70
N GLN A 1027 37.71 3.66 -1.44
CA GLN A 1027 37.41 4.28 -0.16
C GLN A 1027 35.90 4.44 -0.02
N TRP A 1028 35.41 4.48 1.21
CA TRP A 1028 33.99 4.74 1.47
C TRP A 1028 33.70 6.25 1.34
N SER A 1029 32.67 6.59 0.57
CA SER A 1029 32.22 7.99 0.49
C SER A 1029 31.48 8.37 1.77
N PRO A 1030 31.58 9.63 2.26
CA PRO A 1030 30.90 10.09 3.46
C PRO A 1030 29.40 10.30 3.18
N GLN A 1031 28.66 9.20 3.07
CA GLN A 1031 27.25 9.17 2.75
C GLN A 1031 26.44 8.57 3.91
N PRO A 1032 25.19 9.02 4.13
CA PRO A 1032 24.41 8.65 5.31
C PRO A 1032 23.96 7.18 5.34
N TYR A 1033 23.78 6.53 4.18
CA TYR A 1033 23.39 5.12 4.14
C TYR A 1033 24.57 4.18 4.02
N VAL A 1034 24.58 3.15 4.85
CA VAL A 1034 25.68 2.20 5.05
C VAL A 1034 25.10 0.79 5.08
N MET A 1035 25.84 -0.20 4.57
CA MET A 1035 25.40 -1.60 4.55
C MET A 1035 24.95 -2.12 5.93
N THR A 1036 23.96 -3.01 5.98
CA THR A 1036 23.56 -3.74 7.20
C THR A 1036 24.72 -4.63 7.69
N PRO A 1037 24.74 -5.06 8.97
CA PRO A 1037 25.78 -5.97 9.46
C PRO A 1037 25.82 -7.30 8.70
N ALA A 1038 24.66 -7.81 8.29
CA ALA A 1038 24.56 -9.03 7.49
C ALA A 1038 25.13 -8.81 6.07
N ALA A 1039 24.82 -7.70 5.40
CA ALA A 1039 25.41 -7.38 4.11
C ALA A 1039 26.93 -7.18 4.22
N PHE A 1040 27.38 -6.51 5.28
CA PHE A 1040 28.79 -6.26 5.55
C PHE A 1040 29.59 -7.56 5.75
N ASN A 1041 29.13 -8.45 6.64
CA ASN A 1041 29.87 -9.66 7.00
C ASN A 1041 29.71 -10.81 6.00
N ASN A 1042 28.48 -11.05 5.54
CA ASN A 1042 28.16 -12.26 4.77
C ASN A 1042 28.30 -12.05 3.25
N LEU A 1043 28.30 -10.80 2.76
CA LEU A 1043 28.40 -10.50 1.32
C LEU A 1043 29.66 -9.68 0.99
N TYR A 1044 29.80 -8.50 1.60
CA TYR A 1044 30.83 -7.52 1.24
C TYR A 1044 32.24 -7.99 1.59
N LYS A 1045 32.51 -8.38 2.85
CA LYS A 1045 33.86 -8.80 3.28
C LYS A 1045 34.38 -10.01 2.50
N GLY A 1046 33.54 -11.02 2.28
CA GLY A 1046 33.90 -12.17 1.44
C GLY A 1046 34.29 -11.72 0.02
N ALA A 1047 33.44 -10.90 -0.61
CA ALA A 1047 33.69 -10.42 -1.98
C ALA A 1047 34.96 -9.59 -2.08
N LEU A 1048 35.20 -8.76 -1.07
CA LEU A 1048 36.38 -7.91 -0.98
C LEU A 1048 37.67 -8.75 -0.94
N GLY A 1049 37.68 -9.81 -0.13
CA GLY A 1049 38.81 -10.72 -0.02
C GLY A 1049 39.06 -11.52 -1.30
N GLU A 1050 38.00 -12.05 -1.90
CA GLU A 1050 38.06 -12.80 -3.15
C GLU A 1050 38.61 -11.94 -4.31
N GLU A 1051 38.13 -10.71 -4.46
CA GLU A 1051 38.59 -9.81 -5.53
C GLU A 1051 40.03 -9.32 -5.30
N ALA A 1052 40.46 -9.12 -4.04
CA ALA A 1052 41.85 -8.78 -3.73
C ALA A 1052 42.81 -9.94 -4.05
N ILE A 1053 42.46 -11.18 -3.68
CA ILE A 1053 43.25 -12.37 -4.03
C ILE A 1053 43.29 -12.54 -5.56
N ARG A 1054 42.14 -12.40 -6.23
CA ARG A 1054 42.04 -12.45 -7.69
C ARG A 1054 42.96 -11.41 -8.36
N ALA A 1055 43.00 -10.18 -7.86
CA ALA A 1055 43.87 -9.12 -8.36
C ALA A 1055 45.35 -9.51 -8.31
N LEU A 1056 45.79 -10.08 -7.18
CA LEU A 1056 47.17 -10.53 -6.99
C LEU A 1056 47.50 -11.68 -7.94
N LEU A 1057 46.66 -12.71 -8.00
CA LEU A 1057 46.90 -13.87 -8.86
C LEU A 1057 46.95 -13.48 -10.35
N LEU A 1058 46.03 -12.64 -10.83
CA LEU A 1058 46.06 -12.14 -12.21
C LEU A 1058 47.34 -11.35 -12.53
N HIS A 1059 47.82 -10.54 -11.59
CA HIS A 1059 49.04 -9.76 -11.78
C HIS A 1059 50.28 -10.65 -11.94
N TYR A 1060 50.31 -11.78 -11.24
CA TYR A 1060 51.43 -12.73 -11.26
C TYR A 1060 51.25 -13.88 -12.26
N GLY A 1061 50.47 -13.65 -13.32
CA GLY A 1061 50.42 -14.52 -14.50
C GLY A 1061 49.46 -15.70 -14.41
N PHE A 1062 48.65 -15.81 -13.35
CA PHE A 1062 47.63 -16.86 -13.29
C PHE A 1062 46.44 -16.54 -14.21
N VAL A 1063 45.99 -17.56 -14.95
CA VAL A 1063 44.71 -17.51 -15.68
C VAL A 1063 43.60 -18.01 -14.77
N ILE A 1064 42.55 -17.20 -14.60
CA ILE A 1064 41.43 -17.49 -13.69
C ILE A 1064 40.17 -17.81 -14.50
N GLU A 1065 39.58 -18.98 -14.26
CA GLU A 1065 38.28 -19.40 -14.80
C GLU A 1065 37.22 -19.42 -13.67
N PRO A 1066 35.97 -18.98 -13.94
CA PRO A 1066 34.88 -19.11 -12.96
C PRO A 1066 34.49 -20.57 -12.73
N MET A 1067 33.95 -20.88 -11.55
CA MET A 1067 33.38 -22.21 -11.28
C MET A 1067 32.11 -22.44 -12.14
N PRO A 1068 31.89 -23.66 -12.65
CA PRO A 1068 30.63 -24.01 -13.31
C PRO A 1068 29.43 -23.89 -12.35
N ASP A 1069 28.26 -23.51 -12.85
CA ASP A 1069 27.03 -23.27 -12.06
C ASP A 1069 26.64 -24.46 -11.15
N ALA A 1070 26.83 -25.71 -11.60
CA ALA A 1070 26.55 -26.92 -10.82
C ALA A 1070 27.48 -27.10 -9.59
N LEU A 1071 28.63 -26.43 -9.59
CA LEU A 1071 29.65 -26.47 -8.55
C LEU A 1071 29.88 -25.09 -7.90
N TYR A 1072 29.01 -24.12 -8.18
CA TYR A 1072 29.08 -22.78 -7.61
C TYR A 1072 29.02 -22.83 -6.07
N GLU A 1073 29.74 -21.94 -5.37
CA GLU A 1073 29.93 -21.92 -3.89
C GLU A 1073 30.61 -23.18 -3.30
N ARG A 1074 31.14 -24.10 -4.12
CA ARG A 1074 32.03 -25.18 -3.61
C ARG A 1074 33.45 -24.68 -3.38
N TYR A 1075 33.93 -23.90 -4.35
CA TYR A 1075 35.18 -23.13 -4.40
C TYR A 1075 34.87 -21.79 -5.09
N ASP A 1076 35.74 -20.78 -4.98
CA ASP A 1076 35.46 -19.44 -5.51
C ASP A 1076 35.82 -19.31 -7.00
N PHE A 1077 36.93 -19.90 -7.43
CA PHE A 1077 37.37 -19.92 -8.84
C PHE A 1077 38.41 -21.01 -9.10
N MET A 1078 38.77 -21.20 -10.38
CA MET A 1078 39.83 -22.12 -10.81
C MET A 1078 41.02 -21.38 -11.39
N LEU A 1079 42.21 -21.88 -11.12
CA LEU A 1079 43.44 -21.48 -11.81
C LEU A 1079 43.73 -22.47 -12.92
N VAL A 1080 44.14 -21.97 -14.08
CA VAL A 1080 44.65 -22.77 -15.18
C VAL A 1080 46.17 -22.62 -15.20
N THR A 1081 46.88 -23.73 -15.01
CA THR A 1081 48.34 -23.79 -15.05
C THR A 1081 48.83 -23.75 -16.50
N ALA A 1082 50.12 -23.46 -16.71
CA ALA A 1082 50.71 -23.35 -18.05
C ALA A 1082 50.62 -24.64 -18.88
N ASP A 1083 50.49 -25.80 -18.23
CA ASP A 1083 50.28 -27.12 -18.85
C ASP A 1083 48.80 -27.54 -18.96
N GLY A 1084 47.87 -26.60 -18.71
CA GLY A 1084 46.43 -26.80 -18.88
C GLY A 1084 45.74 -27.55 -17.73
N ARG A 1085 46.41 -27.81 -16.61
CA ARG A 1085 45.77 -28.38 -15.42
C ARG A 1085 44.96 -27.31 -14.70
N ARG A 1086 43.85 -27.74 -14.10
CA ARG A 1086 42.97 -26.88 -13.30
C ARG A 1086 43.19 -27.11 -11.81
N VAL A 1087 43.24 -26.02 -11.05
CA VAL A 1087 43.37 -26.03 -9.59
C VAL A 1087 42.21 -25.22 -9.00
N CYS A 1088 41.40 -25.82 -8.15
CA CYS A 1088 40.29 -25.09 -7.50
C CYS A 1088 40.80 -24.29 -6.29
N VAL A 1089 40.37 -23.04 -6.17
CA VAL A 1089 40.79 -22.10 -5.12
C VAL A 1089 39.61 -21.72 -4.24
N ASP A 1090 39.81 -21.80 -2.93
CA ASP A 1090 38.92 -21.27 -1.89
C ASP A 1090 39.63 -20.08 -1.22
N ALA A 1091 39.29 -18.88 -1.66
CA ALA A 1091 39.75 -17.62 -1.13
C ALA A 1091 39.05 -17.29 0.19
N LYS A 1092 39.82 -16.74 1.13
CA LYS A 1092 39.35 -16.44 2.48
C LYS A 1092 39.81 -15.05 2.90
N TYR A 1093 38.84 -14.27 3.36
CA TYR A 1093 39.09 -12.93 3.87
C TYR A 1093 39.82 -12.99 5.25
N TRP A 1094 39.45 -13.94 6.12
CA TRP A 1094 40.11 -14.16 7.43
C TRP A 1094 39.72 -15.51 8.08
N ARG A 1095 40.65 -16.46 8.29
CA ARG A 1095 40.45 -17.66 9.13
C ARG A 1095 41.75 -18.06 9.85
N GLN A 1096 41.61 -18.78 10.97
CA GLN A 1096 42.78 -19.46 11.57
C GLN A 1096 43.34 -20.50 10.58
N PRO A 1097 44.67 -20.62 10.45
CA PRO A 1097 45.28 -21.65 9.61
C PRO A 1097 44.81 -23.05 10.04
N GLY A 1098 44.28 -23.85 9.09
CA GLY A 1098 43.90 -25.26 9.32
C GLY A 1098 42.41 -25.60 9.26
N GLU A 1099 41.50 -24.62 9.18
CA GLU A 1099 40.05 -24.87 9.16
C GLU A 1099 39.44 -24.88 7.74
N ALA A 1100 39.23 -26.09 7.20
CA ALA A 1100 38.54 -26.32 5.93
C ALA A 1100 37.35 -27.30 6.10
N PRO A 1101 36.20 -26.83 6.62
CA PRO A 1101 35.03 -27.67 6.85
C PRO A 1101 34.54 -28.32 5.55
N ASP A 1102 34.17 -29.59 5.64
CA ASP A 1102 33.68 -30.44 4.54
C ASP A 1102 34.60 -30.56 3.31
N HIS A 1103 35.91 -30.32 3.47
CA HIS A 1103 36.86 -30.34 2.34
C HIS A 1103 36.82 -31.66 1.56
N ALA A 1104 36.87 -32.82 2.24
CA ALA A 1104 36.85 -34.13 1.59
C ALA A 1104 35.62 -34.32 0.69
N HIS A 1105 34.45 -33.88 1.16
CA HIS A 1105 33.20 -33.97 0.40
C HIS A 1105 33.16 -32.98 -0.78
N LYS A 1106 33.62 -31.73 -0.56
CA LYS A 1106 33.75 -30.73 -1.64
C LYS A 1106 34.70 -31.22 -2.73
N ALA A 1107 35.87 -31.74 -2.36
CA ALA A 1107 36.89 -32.24 -3.27
C ALA A 1107 36.41 -33.45 -4.08
N ALA A 1108 35.74 -34.42 -3.44
CA ALA A 1108 35.14 -35.58 -4.11
C ALA A 1108 34.14 -35.15 -5.19
N ARG A 1109 33.22 -34.25 -4.84
CA ARG A 1109 32.17 -33.76 -5.75
C ARG A 1109 32.73 -32.99 -6.93
N VAL A 1110 33.78 -32.19 -6.72
CA VAL A 1110 34.47 -31.49 -7.83
C VAL A 1110 35.13 -32.51 -8.76
N ARG A 1111 35.82 -33.54 -8.24
CA ARG A 1111 36.46 -34.58 -9.06
C ARG A 1111 35.47 -35.37 -9.93
N GLU A 1112 34.25 -35.59 -9.43
CA GLU A 1112 33.19 -36.25 -10.20
C GLU A 1112 32.73 -35.44 -11.42
N HIS A 1113 32.81 -34.11 -11.34
CA HIS A 1113 32.27 -33.20 -12.35
C HIS A 1113 33.35 -32.54 -13.21
N LEU A 1114 34.58 -32.44 -12.70
CA LEU A 1114 35.72 -31.79 -13.32
C LEU A 1114 36.98 -32.64 -13.11
N ASN A 1115 37.86 -32.68 -14.12
CA ASN A 1115 39.16 -33.35 -14.02
C ASN A 1115 40.18 -32.50 -13.23
N VAL A 1116 39.90 -32.26 -11.94
CA VAL A 1116 40.69 -31.44 -11.01
C VAL A 1116 41.17 -32.32 -9.85
N SER A 1117 42.48 -32.44 -9.66
CA SER A 1117 43.06 -33.25 -8.57
C SER A 1117 43.70 -32.42 -7.46
N ARG A 1118 43.83 -31.10 -7.64
CA ARG A 1118 44.49 -30.17 -6.73
C ARG A 1118 43.58 -29.03 -6.26
N PHE A 1119 43.73 -28.66 -4.99
CA PHE A 1119 42.94 -27.61 -4.34
C PHE A 1119 43.84 -26.65 -3.55
N VAL A 1120 43.43 -25.38 -3.42
CA VAL A 1120 44.17 -24.37 -2.64
C VAL A 1120 43.19 -23.60 -1.75
N PHE A 1121 43.54 -23.44 -0.48
CA PHE A 1121 42.91 -22.47 0.42
C PHE A 1121 43.84 -21.27 0.57
N ILE A 1122 43.36 -20.07 0.24
CA ILE A 1122 44.17 -18.85 0.28
C ILE A 1122 43.54 -17.85 1.24
N ASN A 1123 44.22 -17.57 2.36
CA ASN A 1123 43.89 -16.39 3.16
C ASN A 1123 44.47 -15.14 2.49
N LEU A 1124 43.74 -14.02 2.57
CA LEU A 1124 44.24 -12.74 2.07
C LEU A 1124 45.35 -12.19 2.97
N PHE A 1125 45.11 -12.13 4.28
CA PHE A 1125 46.06 -11.60 5.26
C PHE A 1125 46.75 -12.71 6.05
N GLY A 1126 48.06 -12.59 6.25
CA GLY A 1126 48.86 -13.48 7.08
C GLY A 1126 50.13 -12.81 7.57
N LEU A 1127 50.99 -13.59 8.22
CA LEU A 1127 52.27 -13.14 8.74
C LEU A 1127 53.44 -13.83 8.00
N PRO A 1128 54.59 -13.17 7.80
CA PRO A 1128 55.71 -13.74 7.02
C PRO A 1128 56.28 -15.06 7.55
N HIS A 1129 56.11 -15.34 8.84
CA HIS A 1129 56.67 -16.52 9.51
C HIS A 1129 55.69 -17.71 9.55
N GLU A 1130 54.47 -17.55 9.04
CA GLU A 1130 53.49 -18.64 9.00
C GLU A 1130 53.83 -19.59 7.84
N PRO A 1131 54.09 -20.89 8.08
CA PRO A 1131 54.51 -21.79 7.01
C PRO A 1131 53.35 -22.20 6.10
N LEU A 1132 53.64 -22.40 4.81
CA LEU A 1132 52.74 -23.08 3.87
C LEU A 1132 52.47 -24.51 4.36
N HIS A 1133 51.21 -24.95 4.28
CA HIS A 1133 50.83 -26.31 4.64
C HIS A 1133 50.36 -27.09 3.41
N THR A 1134 50.97 -28.25 3.18
CA THR A 1134 50.52 -29.22 2.17
C THR A 1134 49.85 -30.40 2.87
N VAL A 1135 48.60 -30.69 2.50
CA VAL A 1135 47.75 -31.69 3.15
C VAL A 1135 47.07 -32.59 2.11
N ASN A 1136 46.62 -33.76 2.56
CA ASN A 1136 45.71 -34.61 1.79
C ASN A 1136 44.23 -34.19 1.98
N ASP A 1137 43.29 -34.90 1.35
CA ASP A 1137 41.86 -34.57 1.42
C ASP A 1137 41.27 -34.68 2.84
N SER A 1138 41.92 -35.44 3.72
CA SER A 1138 41.57 -35.54 5.15
C SER A 1138 42.23 -34.46 6.00
N LEU A 1139 42.85 -33.45 5.37
CA LEU A 1139 43.57 -32.35 6.00
C LEU A 1139 44.78 -32.80 6.85
N ILE A 1140 45.33 -33.98 6.57
CA ILE A 1140 46.53 -34.50 7.22
C ILE A 1140 47.75 -34.07 6.41
N ARG A 1141 48.82 -33.61 7.09
CA ARG A 1141 50.07 -33.20 6.44
C ARG A 1141 50.60 -34.28 5.51
N ALA A 1142 50.94 -33.87 4.28
CA ALA A 1142 51.50 -34.73 3.25
C ALA A 1142 52.68 -34.03 2.56
N PRO A 1143 53.68 -34.77 2.05
CA PRO A 1143 54.74 -34.20 1.21
C PRO A 1143 54.15 -33.45 0.01
N ALA A 1144 54.76 -32.31 -0.37
CA ALA A 1144 54.24 -31.45 -1.43
C ALA A 1144 53.99 -32.16 -2.78
N ALA A 1145 54.76 -33.22 -3.08
CA ALA A 1145 54.61 -34.03 -4.29
C ALA A 1145 53.34 -34.90 -4.31
N THR A 1146 52.84 -35.32 -3.14
CA THR A 1146 51.68 -36.22 -2.99
C THR A 1146 50.46 -35.54 -2.37
N ALA A 1147 50.59 -34.30 -1.91
CA ALA A 1147 49.51 -33.50 -1.37
C ALA A 1147 48.48 -33.13 -2.45
N SER A 1148 47.20 -33.29 -2.12
CA SER A 1148 46.09 -32.82 -2.96
C SER A 1148 45.73 -31.36 -2.69
N THR A 1149 46.09 -30.83 -1.52
CA THR A 1149 45.63 -29.51 -1.07
C THR A 1149 46.77 -28.69 -0.48
N MET A 1150 46.84 -27.40 -0.84
CA MET A 1150 47.73 -26.41 -0.23
C MET A 1150 46.93 -25.38 0.57
N MET A 1151 47.40 -25.03 1.77
CA MET A 1151 46.87 -23.93 2.57
C MET A 1151 47.91 -22.81 2.64
N VAL A 1152 47.53 -21.65 2.10
CA VAL A 1152 48.34 -20.43 2.06
C VAL A 1152 47.90 -19.52 3.22
N PRO A 1153 48.76 -19.25 4.22
CA PRO A 1153 48.41 -18.48 5.42
C PRO A 1153 48.02 -17.03 5.16
N GLY A 1154 48.52 -16.44 4.07
CA GLY A 1154 48.24 -15.06 3.67
C GLY A 1154 48.96 -14.68 2.38
N LEU A 1155 48.42 -13.79 1.55
CA LEU A 1155 49.15 -13.17 0.44
C LEU A 1155 49.65 -11.75 0.78
N LEU A 1156 48.99 -11.07 1.70
CA LEU A 1156 49.34 -9.72 2.17
C LEU A 1156 49.70 -9.75 3.65
N HIS A 1157 50.65 -8.89 4.03
CA HIS A 1157 51.03 -8.68 5.42
C HIS A 1157 49.86 -8.04 6.18
N ARG A 1158 49.52 -8.65 7.32
CA ARG A 1158 48.36 -8.28 8.15
C ARG A 1158 48.33 -6.81 8.61
N ASP A 1159 49.48 -6.16 8.76
CA ASP A 1159 49.55 -4.78 9.29
C ASP A 1159 49.98 -3.73 8.26
N SER A 1160 50.56 -4.13 7.13
CA SER A 1160 51.16 -3.20 6.15
C SER A 1160 50.64 -3.35 4.73
N GLY A 1161 49.82 -4.38 4.45
CA GLY A 1161 49.32 -4.66 3.09
C GLY A 1161 50.42 -5.01 2.07
N ALA A 1162 51.67 -5.15 2.52
CA ALA A 1162 52.80 -5.53 1.68
C ALA A 1162 52.64 -7.00 1.22
N LEU A 1163 53.11 -7.31 0.01
CA LEU A 1163 53.02 -8.66 -0.52
C LEU A 1163 53.95 -9.63 0.23
N LEU A 1164 53.42 -10.78 0.64
CA LEU A 1164 54.18 -11.90 1.19
C LEU A 1164 54.74 -12.74 0.05
N HIS A 1165 55.93 -12.36 -0.42
CA HIS A 1165 56.58 -12.94 -1.60
C HIS A 1165 56.83 -14.44 -1.45
N ASP A 1166 57.24 -14.91 -0.26
CA ASP A 1166 57.54 -16.32 -0.01
C ASP A 1166 56.29 -17.21 -0.16
N HIS A 1167 55.14 -16.75 0.33
CA HIS A 1167 53.88 -17.47 0.23
C HIS A 1167 53.40 -17.57 -1.22
N LEU A 1168 53.51 -16.47 -1.96
CA LEU A 1168 53.15 -16.45 -3.37
C LEU A 1168 54.10 -17.32 -4.20
N THR A 1169 55.41 -17.26 -3.94
CA THR A 1169 56.42 -18.05 -4.64
C THR A 1169 56.16 -19.54 -4.41
N GLY A 1170 55.92 -19.97 -3.17
CA GLY A 1170 55.58 -21.36 -2.88
C GLY A 1170 54.27 -21.83 -3.52
N LEU A 1171 53.27 -20.94 -3.65
CA LEU A 1171 52.05 -21.23 -4.41
C LEU A 1171 52.34 -21.41 -5.91
N ILE A 1172 53.13 -20.54 -6.51
CA ILE A 1172 53.55 -20.59 -7.92
C ILE A 1172 54.32 -21.91 -8.19
N GLU A 1173 55.30 -22.24 -7.34
CA GLU A 1173 56.09 -23.47 -7.45
C GLU A 1173 55.22 -24.73 -7.34
N TRP A 1174 54.29 -24.77 -6.39
CA TRP A 1174 53.44 -25.94 -6.18
C TRP A 1174 52.39 -26.13 -7.28
N THR A 1175 51.78 -25.04 -7.74
CA THR A 1175 50.81 -25.07 -8.83
C THR A 1175 51.49 -25.29 -10.19
N GLY A 1176 52.77 -24.96 -10.34
CA GLY A 1176 53.49 -25.06 -11.61
C GLY A 1176 53.12 -23.93 -12.59
N ALA A 1177 52.57 -22.83 -12.08
CA ALA A 1177 52.43 -21.61 -12.86
C ALA A 1177 53.84 -21.06 -13.15
N LYS A 1178 54.18 -20.81 -14.41
CA LYS A 1178 55.36 -20.01 -14.74
C LYS A 1178 54.87 -18.59 -14.99
N PRO A 1179 55.42 -17.57 -14.30
CA PRO A 1179 55.03 -16.18 -14.53
C PRO A 1179 55.30 -15.72 -15.96
#